data_AF-A0A015M0F3-F1
#
_entry.id   AF-A0A015M0F3-F1
#
_cell.length_a   1.000
_cell.length_b   1.000
_cell.length_c   1.000
_cell.angle_alpha   90.00
_cell.angle_beta   90.00
_cell.angle_gamma   90.00
#
_symmetry.space_group_name_H-M   'P 1'
#
loop_
_entity.id
_entity.type
_entity.pdbx_description
1 polymer ?
#
loop_
_entity_poly.entity_id
_entity_poly.type
_entity_poly.pdbx_seq_one_letter_code
_entity_poly.pdbx_strand_id
1 'polypeptide(L)'
;MQKETDFLEITNEVASIYTFQSRESKIQDDVSKNHVALSPDGRFAAFFNTENYEIRLYESKDLDECITLIKFNESNLLSPYWSLAISNSINIRGTNDVLIAISCFNDNDIMSGPDENNLKRTQNVIDIETGNDGFTPSMTFVISTRNKSKIPTTIDNIGGVLHFLENHSSTAESDESNGFTNLIIMNVLGITKSKIYHKDNFSLPKSGLFNKTINAEEFYFPSIVAFNILKLYQDVSCKKFLNSSVEKNYFFAEDYKTNRVEMYNLQSYELEMTFQKREEIITSSTIGNAIFAISKNGTLLAHCHGDNSITIYLMENGLEVTTKSFYNINGIKLISFINNDEELFIIVEEEIGYHENGKVKFAPVIIIWDLFSYKSNIHKIDIKKIFPMLQGSANYSIANSSGTIISVTDDEKIFSILHNPIIEALLNRHLRVSENLLKLSFQNIYDHSTDKFKYYHIIFQLDGKWLDARKENNRSIVVNNKEPWVHYKQYRRISAYLDEKKSIQLIIGESTVQVWRKKDRNAKSKRVLEYIWTNPGNQRILIDSLSIGKHEFSLDLKIPSKHNSMSFLGINIHWPQNTHTLKEACEALEFLYNRRNEPVGPKNQNKFESLVHDTEKLVIHIIKKYPNVWKLSEIRFNLMANLIRGHRINLIKRILFENTSLRNNVDCPIYICRNLHVPRLHDLKSSIKKSDLQIAIESSEGAHRKIVAMLLEYYSNNAMQNTGWMFTVSKVIPLLMERNLG
;
A
#
# COMPACT_ATOMS: atom_id res chain seq x y z
N MET A 1 25.36 -49.43 10.18
CA MET A 1 24.80 -49.95 8.90
C MET A 1 23.29 -49.96 9.06
N GLN A 2 22.58 -48.98 8.48
CA GLN A 2 21.75 -49.12 7.26
C GLN A 2 20.61 -50.13 7.43
N LYS A 3 19.33 -49.87 7.14
CA LYS A 3 18.68 -48.95 6.18
C LYS A 3 17.17 -48.84 6.55
N GLU A 4 16.57 -47.65 6.43
CA GLU A 4 15.49 -47.27 5.48
C GLU A 4 14.31 -48.25 5.36
N THR A 5 13.12 -47.82 5.82
CA THR A 5 11.89 -47.59 5.01
C THR A 5 10.75 -47.19 5.96
N ASP A 6 10.38 -45.90 5.98
CA ASP A 6 9.06 -45.45 6.44
C ASP A 6 8.29 -44.96 5.22
N PHE A 7 7.22 -45.69 4.89
CA PHE A 7 6.22 -45.29 3.91
C PHE A 7 5.08 -44.56 4.62
N LEU A 8 4.72 -43.39 4.09
CA LEU A 8 3.55 -42.60 4.46
C LEU A 8 2.27 -43.45 4.42
N GLU A 9 1.62 -43.61 5.58
CA GLU A 9 0.19 -43.94 5.63
C GLU A 9 -0.62 -42.70 5.24
N ILE A 10 -1.22 -42.77 4.05
CA ILE A 10 -2.23 -41.85 3.57
C ILE A 10 -3.52 -42.17 4.33
N THR A 11 -3.88 -41.35 5.32
CA THR A 11 -5.22 -41.36 5.89
C THR A 11 -6.20 -40.73 4.90
N ASN A 12 -7.08 -41.58 4.37
CA ASN A 12 -8.29 -41.18 3.65
C ASN A 12 -9.23 -40.42 4.60
N GLU A 13 -9.10 -39.10 4.67
CA GLU A 13 -10.15 -38.23 5.18
C GLU A 13 -10.80 -37.44 4.03
N VAL A 14 -12.13 -37.46 4.08
CA VAL A 14 -13.08 -37.00 3.07
C VAL A 14 -12.69 -35.64 2.49
N ALA A 15 -12.31 -35.64 1.21
CA ALA A 15 -12.09 -34.45 0.41
C ALA A 15 -13.37 -33.59 0.40
N SER A 16 -13.37 -32.50 1.17
CA SER A 16 -14.30 -31.41 0.96
C SER A 16 -14.08 -30.87 -0.45
N ILE A 17 -15.12 -30.96 -1.27
CA ILE A 17 -15.12 -30.52 -2.66
C ILE A 17 -15.03 -29.00 -2.67
N TYR A 18 -13.81 -28.48 -2.87
CA TYR A 18 -13.58 -27.08 -3.19
C TYR A 18 -14.15 -26.81 -4.59
N THR A 19 -15.11 -25.90 -4.70
CA THR A 19 -15.69 -25.51 -5.98
C THR A 19 -14.98 -24.24 -6.46
N PHE A 20 -14.07 -24.40 -7.42
CA PHE A 20 -13.65 -23.29 -8.28
C PHE A 20 -14.88 -22.82 -9.09
N GLN A 21 -14.92 -21.56 -9.48
CA GLN A 21 -16.05 -20.84 -10.09
C GLN A 21 -17.04 -21.67 -10.94
N SER A 22 -18.33 -21.26 -10.91
CA SER A 22 -19.41 -21.93 -11.62
C SER A 22 -19.07 -22.24 -13.09
N ARG A 23 -19.45 -23.44 -13.54
CA ARG A 23 -19.27 -23.94 -14.92
C ARG A 23 -19.74 -22.98 -16.02
N GLU A 24 -20.61 -22.01 -15.72
CA GLU A 24 -21.10 -21.01 -16.69
C GLU A 24 -20.07 -19.90 -17.00
N SER A 25 -19.07 -19.66 -16.14
CA SER A 25 -17.98 -18.69 -16.40
C SER A 25 -16.95 -19.19 -17.43
N LYS A 26 -16.97 -20.49 -17.77
CA LYS A 26 -15.99 -21.16 -18.65
C LYS A 26 -15.94 -20.64 -20.10
N ILE A 27 -16.92 -19.87 -20.56
CA ILE A 27 -17.09 -19.58 -22.00
C ILE A 27 -16.88 -18.10 -22.36
N GLN A 28 -16.91 -17.16 -21.40
CA GLN A 28 -17.01 -15.72 -21.73
C GLN A 28 -15.77 -14.86 -21.44
N ASP A 29 -14.87 -15.25 -20.54
CA ASP A 29 -13.80 -14.35 -20.07
C ASP A 29 -12.60 -14.21 -21.04
N ASP A 30 -12.36 -15.17 -21.94
CA ASP A 30 -11.06 -15.27 -22.65
C ASP A 30 -11.09 -15.00 -24.17
N VAL A 31 -12.23 -14.55 -24.72
CA VAL A 31 -12.37 -14.20 -26.16
C VAL A 31 -12.28 -12.69 -26.38
N SER A 32 -11.66 -11.94 -25.47
CA SER A 32 -11.51 -10.49 -25.64
C SER A 32 -10.59 -10.21 -26.83
N LYS A 33 -11.10 -9.47 -27.82
CA LYS A 33 -10.33 -9.08 -29.02
C LYS A 33 -9.24 -8.03 -28.72
N ASN A 34 -9.38 -7.35 -27.59
CA ASN A 34 -8.63 -6.16 -27.23
C ASN A 34 -7.79 -6.43 -25.98
N HIS A 35 -6.46 -6.32 -26.11
CA HIS A 35 -5.50 -6.52 -25.02
C HIS A 35 -4.75 -5.22 -24.73
N VAL A 36 -4.50 -4.96 -23.45
CA VAL A 36 -3.72 -3.80 -23.01
C VAL A 36 -2.68 -4.19 -21.97
N ALA A 37 -1.52 -3.54 -22.06
CA ALA A 37 -0.43 -3.69 -21.13
C ALA A 37 0.21 -2.34 -20.82
N LEU A 38 0.80 -2.22 -19.63
CA LEU A 38 1.60 -1.07 -19.19
C LEU A 38 3.05 -1.50 -18.99
N SER A 39 3.99 -0.58 -19.24
CA SER A 39 5.40 -0.83 -18.91
C SER A 39 5.59 -0.96 -17.40
N PRO A 40 6.64 -1.66 -16.91
CA PRO A 40 6.90 -1.79 -15.47
C PRO A 40 6.94 -0.45 -14.71
N ASP A 41 7.44 0.63 -15.33
CA ASP A 41 7.46 1.97 -14.76
C ASP A 41 6.15 2.76 -14.93
N GLY A 42 5.16 2.17 -15.61
CA GLY A 42 3.83 2.74 -15.87
C GLY A 42 3.81 3.88 -16.89
N ARG A 43 4.91 4.14 -17.61
CA ARG A 43 5.03 5.29 -18.54
C ARG A 43 4.50 5.05 -19.94
N PHE A 44 4.53 3.82 -20.42
CA PHE A 44 4.05 3.47 -21.76
C PHE A 44 2.90 2.48 -21.67
N ALA A 45 1.96 2.62 -22.61
CA ALA A 45 0.83 1.73 -22.77
C ALA A 45 0.86 1.11 -24.17
N ALA A 46 0.64 -0.20 -24.25
CA ALA A 46 0.43 -0.92 -25.50
C ALA A 46 -1.01 -1.40 -25.58
N PHE A 47 -1.61 -1.26 -26.77
CA PHE A 47 -2.87 -1.86 -27.13
C PHE A 47 -2.68 -2.78 -28.32
N PHE A 48 -3.32 -3.95 -28.26
CA PHE A 48 -3.29 -4.94 -29.32
C PHE A 48 -4.70 -5.42 -29.64
N ASN A 49 -5.07 -5.31 -30.92
CA ASN A 49 -6.30 -5.87 -31.47
C ASN A 49 -5.96 -7.15 -32.25
N THR A 50 -6.57 -8.28 -31.83
CA THR A 50 -6.33 -9.61 -32.41
C THR A 50 -7.03 -9.86 -33.76
N GLU A 51 -8.03 -9.07 -34.13
CA GLU A 51 -8.73 -9.20 -35.43
C GLU A 51 -7.93 -8.58 -36.57
N ASN A 52 -7.38 -7.39 -36.33
CA ASN A 52 -6.65 -6.63 -37.34
C ASN A 52 -5.14 -6.76 -37.20
N TYR A 53 -4.67 -7.48 -36.17
CA TYR A 53 -3.26 -7.60 -35.79
C TYR A 53 -2.54 -6.24 -35.73
N GLU A 54 -3.21 -5.26 -35.11
CA GLU A 54 -2.70 -3.91 -34.94
C GLU A 54 -2.21 -3.71 -33.51
N ILE A 55 -0.96 -3.27 -33.36
CA ILE A 55 -0.43 -2.77 -32.09
C ILE A 55 -0.32 -1.25 -32.16
N ARG A 56 -0.84 -0.59 -31.12
CA ARG A 56 -0.72 0.85 -30.89
C ARG A 56 0.04 1.11 -29.60
N LEU A 57 1.00 2.02 -29.64
CA LEU A 57 1.82 2.46 -28.51
C LEU A 57 1.45 3.89 -28.11
N TYR A 58 1.33 4.14 -26.80
CA TYR A 58 0.98 5.45 -26.23
C TYR A 58 1.91 5.80 -25.06
N GLU A 59 2.04 7.09 -24.77
CA GLU A 59 2.56 7.54 -23.48
C GLU A 59 1.40 7.58 -22.48
N SER A 60 1.57 7.03 -21.29
CA SER A 60 0.47 6.93 -20.30
C SER A 60 -0.12 8.29 -19.89
N LYS A 61 0.63 9.38 -20.09
CA LYS A 61 0.18 10.76 -19.82
C LYS A 61 -0.68 11.34 -20.94
N ASP A 62 -0.51 10.85 -22.16
CA ASP A 62 -1.24 11.28 -23.35
C ASP A 62 -1.70 10.06 -24.15
N LEU A 63 -2.91 9.62 -23.82
CA LEU A 63 -3.54 8.44 -24.45
C LEU A 63 -4.35 8.81 -25.70
N ASP A 64 -4.47 10.10 -26.03
CA ASP A 64 -5.18 10.54 -27.24
C ASP A 64 -4.26 10.49 -28.48
N GLU A 65 -2.94 10.66 -28.31
CA GLU A 65 -1.96 10.59 -29.39
C GLU A 65 -1.19 9.26 -29.44
N CYS A 66 -1.37 8.51 -30.54
CA CYS A 66 -0.63 7.26 -30.77
C CYS A 66 0.81 7.56 -31.20
N ILE A 67 1.80 7.11 -30.41
CA ILE A 67 3.22 7.25 -30.70
C ILE A 67 3.61 6.41 -31.93
N THR A 68 3.14 5.17 -31.98
CA THR A 68 3.54 4.21 -33.02
C THR A 68 2.46 3.18 -33.26
N LEU A 69 2.13 2.98 -34.53
CA LEU A 69 1.30 1.90 -35.04
C LEU A 69 2.19 0.87 -35.74
N ILE A 70 1.99 -0.41 -35.41
CA ILE A 70 2.63 -1.55 -36.06
C ILE A 70 1.55 -2.55 -36.48
N LYS A 71 1.61 -3.03 -37.73
CA LYS A 71 0.73 -4.06 -38.26
C LYS A 71 1.52 -5.33 -38.51
N PHE A 72 0.99 -6.48 -38.14
CA PHE A 72 1.64 -7.78 -38.34
C PHE A 72 0.84 -8.60 -39.34
N ASN A 73 1.48 -9.00 -40.43
CA ASN A 73 0.85 -9.86 -41.44
C ASN A 73 1.15 -11.32 -41.09
N GLU A 74 0.39 -11.88 -40.15
CA GLU A 74 0.40 -13.31 -39.86
C GLU A 74 -1.03 -13.84 -40.05
N SER A 75 -1.34 -14.28 -41.27
CA SER A 75 -2.71 -14.60 -41.68
C SER A 75 -3.29 -15.90 -41.08
N ASN A 76 -2.53 -16.63 -40.26
CA ASN A 76 -2.86 -17.99 -39.85
C ASN A 76 -2.75 -18.26 -38.32
N LEU A 77 -2.57 -17.23 -37.48
CA LEU A 77 -2.52 -17.38 -36.02
C LEU A 77 -3.95 -17.47 -35.45
N LEU A 78 -4.56 -18.64 -35.57
CA LEU A 78 -5.80 -18.99 -34.88
C LEU A 78 -5.46 -19.60 -33.52
N SER A 79 -5.54 -18.80 -32.47
CA SER A 79 -5.30 -19.27 -31.11
C SER A 79 -6.32 -18.71 -30.13
N PRO A 80 -6.78 -19.52 -29.16
CA PRO A 80 -7.74 -19.07 -28.16
C PRO A 80 -7.15 -18.05 -27.18
N TYR A 81 -5.82 -18.01 -26.97
CA TYR A 81 -5.21 -17.14 -25.96
C TYR A 81 -4.07 -16.28 -26.48
N TRP A 82 -4.07 -15.06 -25.95
CA TRP A 82 -3.04 -14.05 -26.19
C TRP A 82 -2.55 -13.44 -24.88
N SER A 83 -1.28 -13.06 -24.85
CA SER A 83 -0.66 -12.25 -23.80
C SER A 83 0.18 -11.12 -24.42
N LEU A 84 0.11 -9.94 -23.83
CA LEU A 84 0.80 -8.74 -24.28
C LEU A 84 1.64 -8.19 -23.11
N ALA A 85 2.90 -7.88 -23.38
CA ALA A 85 3.78 -7.20 -22.43
C ALA A 85 4.57 -6.09 -23.14
N ILE A 86 4.93 -5.05 -22.40
CA ILE A 86 5.70 -3.91 -22.91
C ILE A 86 6.84 -3.58 -21.94
N SER A 87 8.03 -3.29 -22.47
CA SER A 87 9.19 -2.95 -21.66
C SER A 87 9.19 -1.48 -21.24
N ASN A 88 10.03 -1.13 -20.26
CA ASN A 88 10.43 0.27 -20.06
C ASN A 88 11.19 0.79 -21.28
N SER A 89 11.36 2.11 -21.38
CA SER A 89 12.22 2.73 -22.40
C SER A 89 13.67 2.28 -22.23
N ILE A 90 14.26 1.85 -23.35
CA ILE A 90 15.64 1.41 -23.47
C ILE A 90 16.40 2.49 -24.24
N ASN A 91 17.52 2.96 -23.70
CA ASN A 91 18.39 3.89 -24.42
C ASN A 91 19.43 3.11 -25.23
N ILE A 92 19.33 3.19 -26.55
CA ILE A 92 20.26 2.58 -27.50
C ILE A 92 21.02 3.71 -28.20
N ARG A 93 22.29 3.93 -27.84
CA ARG A 93 23.19 4.92 -28.48
C ARG A 93 22.59 6.35 -28.56
N GLY A 94 21.90 6.79 -27.51
CA GLY A 94 21.29 8.13 -27.44
C GLY A 94 19.88 8.22 -28.02
N THR A 95 19.29 7.10 -28.43
CA THR A 95 17.93 7.03 -28.97
C THR A 95 17.11 6.02 -28.17
N ASN A 96 15.89 6.40 -27.79
CA ASN A 96 15.01 5.55 -27.00
C ASN A 96 14.27 4.54 -27.89
N ASP A 97 14.14 3.31 -27.41
CA ASP A 97 13.32 2.25 -28.00
C ASP A 97 12.49 1.59 -26.89
N VAL A 98 11.35 1.03 -27.26
CA VAL A 98 10.47 0.26 -26.38
C VAL A 98 10.20 -1.09 -27.05
N LEU A 99 10.31 -2.17 -26.29
CA LEU A 99 10.03 -3.51 -26.79
C LEU A 99 8.60 -3.90 -26.44
N ILE A 100 7.92 -4.50 -27.41
CA ILE A 100 6.59 -5.07 -27.22
C ILE A 100 6.70 -6.57 -27.46
N ALA A 101 6.21 -7.37 -26.52
CA ALA A 101 6.17 -8.81 -26.64
C ALA A 101 4.72 -9.29 -26.72
N ILE A 102 4.44 -10.17 -27.69
CA ILE A 102 3.15 -10.81 -27.88
C ILE A 102 3.34 -12.31 -27.86
N SER A 103 2.54 -13.03 -27.08
CA SER A 103 2.49 -14.49 -27.10
C SER A 103 1.11 -14.96 -27.50
N CYS A 104 1.10 -16.02 -28.29
CA CYS A 104 -0.06 -16.69 -28.85
C CYS A 104 0.05 -18.17 -28.49
N PHE A 105 -0.92 -18.71 -27.73
CA PHE A 105 -0.78 -20.02 -27.10
C PHE A 105 -2.13 -20.71 -26.87
N ASN A 106 -2.11 -22.04 -26.69
CA ASN A 106 -3.32 -22.88 -26.67
C ASN A 106 -3.51 -23.57 -25.31
N ASP A 107 -4.54 -24.41 -25.22
CA ASP A 107 -4.91 -25.13 -23.98
C ASP A 107 -3.73 -25.92 -23.39
N ASN A 108 -2.82 -26.48 -24.20
CA ASN A 108 -1.68 -27.27 -23.71
C ASN A 108 -0.68 -26.41 -22.92
N ASP A 109 -0.64 -25.10 -23.15
CA ASP A 109 0.25 -24.18 -22.45
C ASP A 109 -0.35 -23.70 -21.11
N ILE A 110 -1.67 -23.83 -20.92
CA ILE A 110 -2.40 -23.19 -19.79
C ILE A 110 -3.35 -24.13 -19.04
N MET A 111 -3.44 -25.40 -19.43
CA MET A 111 -4.18 -26.45 -18.74
C MET A 111 -3.29 -27.68 -18.52
N SER A 112 -3.43 -28.35 -17.38
CA SER A 112 -2.62 -29.55 -17.08
C SER A 112 -3.14 -30.83 -17.76
N GLY A 113 -4.41 -30.83 -18.17
CA GLY A 113 -5.12 -32.02 -18.64
C GLY A 113 -5.38 -33.06 -17.54
N PRO A 114 -6.17 -34.12 -17.82
CA PRO A 114 -6.59 -35.13 -16.84
C PRO A 114 -5.58 -36.26 -16.58
N ASP A 115 -4.53 -36.43 -17.40
CA ASP A 115 -3.61 -37.57 -17.28
C ASP A 115 -2.31 -37.22 -16.51
N GLU A 116 -2.08 -37.91 -15.38
CA GLU A 116 -0.87 -37.83 -14.54
C GLU A 116 0.45 -38.17 -15.28
N ASN A 117 0.38 -38.74 -16.49
CA ASN A 117 1.54 -39.19 -17.27
C ASN A 117 2.17 -38.10 -18.17
N ASN A 118 1.62 -36.89 -18.23
CA ASN A 118 2.12 -35.85 -19.14
C ASN A 118 3.51 -35.28 -18.77
N LEU A 119 3.96 -35.43 -17.52
CA LEU A 119 5.34 -35.09 -17.13
C LEU A 119 6.41 -35.96 -17.82
N LYS A 120 6.04 -37.13 -18.37
CA LYS A 120 6.95 -38.01 -19.13
C LYS A 120 6.83 -37.87 -20.65
N ARG A 121 5.79 -37.20 -21.16
CA ARG A 121 5.56 -37.10 -22.61
C ARG A 121 6.40 -36.02 -23.29
N THR A 122 6.91 -35.05 -22.52
CA THR A 122 7.66 -33.89 -23.03
C THR A 122 9.18 -34.03 -22.98
N GLN A 123 9.72 -35.17 -22.53
CA GLN A 123 11.15 -35.46 -22.72
C GLN A 123 11.48 -35.94 -24.16
N ASN A 124 10.46 -36.23 -24.97
CA ASN A 124 10.63 -36.55 -26.38
C ASN A 124 10.46 -35.28 -27.22
N VAL A 125 11.58 -34.59 -27.38
CA VAL A 125 11.80 -33.61 -28.44
C VAL A 125 11.61 -34.30 -29.80
N ILE A 126 10.61 -33.82 -30.57
CA ILE A 126 10.48 -33.92 -32.04
C ILE A 126 10.30 -35.34 -32.59
N ASP A 127 9.04 -35.80 -32.69
CA ASP A 127 8.63 -36.71 -33.77
C ASP A 127 7.80 -35.90 -34.78
N ILE A 128 8.44 -35.52 -35.90
CA ILE A 128 7.82 -34.82 -37.05
C ILE A 128 7.03 -35.80 -37.95
N GLU A 129 6.76 -37.02 -37.51
CA GLU A 129 6.14 -38.05 -38.35
C GLU A 129 4.76 -38.49 -37.85
N THR A 130 3.83 -37.56 -37.66
CA THR A 130 2.41 -37.85 -37.89
C THR A 130 1.73 -36.61 -38.46
N GLY A 131 1.45 -36.64 -39.76
CA GLY A 131 0.59 -35.66 -40.41
C GLY A 131 -0.86 -35.83 -39.94
N ASN A 132 -1.54 -34.70 -39.77
CA ASN A 132 -2.90 -34.49 -39.25
C ASN A 132 -3.08 -34.55 -37.73
N ASP A 133 -2.99 -33.36 -37.10
CA ASP A 133 -4.15 -32.72 -36.47
C ASP A 133 -3.93 -31.19 -36.50
N GLY A 134 -5.01 -30.41 -36.61
CA GLY A 134 -5.00 -28.96 -36.85
C GLY A 134 -4.47 -28.09 -35.70
N PHE A 135 -3.29 -28.39 -35.17
CA PHE A 135 -2.64 -27.65 -34.09
C PHE A 135 -1.92 -26.41 -34.62
N THR A 136 -2.34 -25.23 -34.18
CA THR A 136 -1.56 -24.00 -34.32
C THR A 136 -0.41 -24.01 -33.31
N PRO A 137 0.85 -23.88 -33.77
CA PRO A 137 2.00 -23.86 -32.88
C PRO A 137 2.00 -22.60 -32.02
N SER A 138 2.27 -22.75 -30.72
CA SER A 138 2.40 -21.63 -29.80
C SER A 138 3.66 -20.82 -30.11
N MET A 139 3.55 -19.50 -30.14
CA MET A 139 4.61 -18.60 -30.58
C MET A 139 4.68 -17.34 -29.74
N THR A 140 5.90 -16.82 -29.55
CA THR A 140 6.15 -15.52 -28.95
C THR A 140 6.94 -14.62 -29.88
N PHE A 141 6.55 -13.37 -29.98
CA PHE A 141 7.15 -12.35 -30.82
C PHE A 141 7.63 -11.20 -29.95
N VAL A 142 8.88 -10.79 -30.10
CA VAL A 142 9.41 -9.55 -29.52
C VAL A 142 9.65 -8.56 -30.65
N ILE A 143 9.12 -7.35 -30.52
CA ILE A 143 9.12 -6.32 -31.56
C ILE A 143 9.77 -5.06 -31.01
N SER A 144 10.72 -4.50 -31.78
CA SER A 144 11.24 -3.15 -31.54
C SER A 144 10.27 -2.12 -32.11
N THR A 145 9.83 -1.17 -31.29
CA THR A 145 8.93 -0.09 -31.75
C THR A 145 9.66 0.91 -32.65
N ARG A 146 10.96 1.13 -32.41
CA ARG A 146 11.83 1.94 -33.26
C ARG A 146 12.00 1.35 -34.66
N ASN A 147 12.39 0.08 -34.75
CA ASN A 147 12.66 -0.57 -36.03
C ASN A 147 11.41 -1.12 -36.71
N LYS A 148 10.30 -1.23 -35.96
CA LYS A 148 9.04 -1.85 -36.39
C LYS A 148 9.26 -3.26 -36.94
N SER A 149 10.21 -3.99 -36.36
CA SER A 149 10.64 -5.31 -36.82
C SER A 149 10.72 -6.29 -35.67
N LYS A 150 10.44 -7.56 -35.96
CA LYS A 150 10.65 -8.67 -35.03
C LYS A 150 12.13 -8.82 -34.69
N ILE A 151 12.42 -8.99 -33.41
CA ILE A 151 13.71 -9.41 -32.89
C ILE A 151 13.65 -10.94 -32.75
N PRO A 152 14.52 -11.71 -33.43
CA PRO A 152 14.57 -13.15 -33.25
C PRO A 152 15.05 -13.48 -31.84
N THR A 153 14.34 -14.34 -31.14
CA THR A 153 14.69 -14.76 -29.78
C THR A 153 14.65 -16.27 -29.63
N THR A 154 15.24 -16.80 -28.55
CA THR A 154 15.19 -18.25 -28.25
C THR A 154 13.82 -18.74 -27.84
N ILE A 155 12.93 -17.81 -27.46
CA ILE A 155 11.59 -18.07 -26.95
C ILE A 155 10.52 -18.00 -28.06
N ASP A 156 10.92 -17.84 -29.32
CA ASP A 156 10.01 -17.68 -30.46
C ASP A 156 8.98 -18.82 -30.59
N ASN A 157 9.33 -20.03 -30.13
CA ASN A 157 8.51 -21.24 -30.20
C ASN A 157 7.87 -21.61 -28.85
N ILE A 158 7.84 -20.68 -27.88
CA ILE A 158 7.27 -20.91 -26.56
C ILE A 158 6.03 -20.03 -26.41
N GLY A 159 4.92 -20.63 -25.98
CA GLY A 159 3.69 -19.92 -25.64
C GLY A 159 3.53 -19.70 -24.14
N GLY A 160 2.93 -18.58 -23.75
CA GLY A 160 2.52 -18.37 -22.35
C GLY A 160 2.23 -16.92 -21.98
N VAL A 161 1.99 -16.70 -20.68
CA VAL A 161 1.79 -15.38 -20.10
C VAL A 161 3.12 -14.63 -20.02
N LEU A 162 3.16 -13.45 -20.60
CA LEU A 162 4.37 -12.62 -20.72
C LEU A 162 4.46 -11.59 -19.60
N HIS A 163 5.68 -11.32 -19.14
CA HIS A 163 5.96 -10.18 -18.25
C HIS A 163 7.39 -9.66 -18.40
N PHE A 164 7.56 -8.34 -18.49
CA PHE A 164 8.89 -7.72 -18.52
C PHE A 164 9.35 -7.39 -17.10
N LEU A 165 10.59 -7.73 -16.77
CA LEU A 165 11.16 -7.35 -15.47
C LEU A 165 11.70 -5.92 -15.50
N GLU A 166 11.56 -5.22 -14.39
CA GLU A 166 12.18 -3.92 -14.18
C GLU A 166 13.68 -4.10 -13.96
N ASN A 167 14.49 -3.56 -14.87
CA ASN A 167 15.93 -3.52 -14.69
C ASN A 167 16.30 -2.33 -13.78
N HIS A 168 16.80 -2.59 -12.58
CA HIS A 168 17.42 -1.55 -11.78
C HIS A 168 18.77 -1.19 -12.40
N SER A 169 18.80 -0.19 -13.28
CA SER A 169 20.05 0.45 -13.67
C SER A 169 20.53 1.34 -12.51
N SER A 170 21.40 0.81 -11.66
CA SER A 170 22.27 1.62 -10.80
C SER A 170 23.46 0.75 -10.43
N THR A 171 24.58 0.86 -11.13
CA THR A 171 25.53 1.97 -10.91
C THR A 171 25.96 2.61 -12.22
N ALA A 172 26.19 3.93 -12.18
CA ALA A 172 26.77 4.72 -13.25
C ALA A 172 28.26 4.39 -13.53
N GLU A 173 28.70 3.16 -13.25
CA GLU A 173 30.10 2.73 -13.36
C GLU A 173 30.28 1.30 -13.89
N SER A 174 29.25 0.64 -14.44
CA SER A 174 29.48 -0.55 -15.26
C SER A 174 29.51 -0.17 -16.74
N ASP A 175 30.59 -0.59 -17.39
CA ASP A 175 30.95 -0.31 -18.78
C ASP A 175 29.75 -0.23 -19.73
N GLU A 176 29.80 0.72 -20.67
CA GLU A 176 28.84 0.94 -21.75
C GLU A 176 28.60 -0.30 -22.67
N SER A 177 29.10 -1.48 -22.34
CA SER A 177 28.96 -2.73 -23.09
C SER A 177 27.88 -3.66 -22.51
N ASN A 178 26.68 -3.55 -23.10
CA ASN A 178 25.61 -4.55 -23.15
C ASN A 178 24.51 -4.44 -22.09
N GLY A 179 23.75 -3.33 -22.15
CA GLY A 179 22.39 -3.31 -21.60
C GLY A 179 21.54 -4.45 -22.18
N PHE A 180 20.69 -5.04 -21.34
CA PHE A 180 19.74 -6.09 -21.72
C PHE A 180 18.41 -5.88 -21.02
N THR A 181 17.34 -6.46 -21.56
CA THR A 181 16.00 -6.48 -20.95
C THR A 181 15.59 -7.93 -20.72
N ASN A 182 15.04 -8.23 -19.54
CA ASN A 182 14.55 -9.57 -19.22
C ASN A 182 13.06 -9.68 -19.54
N LEU A 183 12.70 -10.71 -20.30
CA LEU A 183 11.32 -11.12 -20.55
C LEU A 183 11.11 -12.50 -19.92
N ILE A 184 10.04 -12.66 -19.16
CA ILE A 184 9.61 -13.97 -18.66
C ILE A 184 8.36 -14.44 -19.41
N ILE A 185 8.30 -15.75 -19.64
CA ILE A 185 7.14 -16.47 -20.17
C ILE A 185 6.74 -17.52 -19.15
N MET A 186 5.47 -17.55 -18.78
CA MET A 186 4.92 -18.52 -17.84
C MET A 186 3.84 -19.36 -18.51
N ASN A 187 3.95 -20.67 -18.38
CA ASN A 187 2.97 -21.65 -18.84
C ASN A 187 2.86 -22.77 -17.80
N VAL A 188 2.08 -23.82 -18.05
CA VAL A 188 1.90 -24.92 -17.09
C VAL A 188 3.18 -25.68 -16.75
N LEU A 189 4.21 -25.62 -17.61
CA LEU A 189 5.48 -26.31 -17.41
C LEU A 189 6.41 -25.55 -16.45
N GLY A 190 6.31 -24.22 -16.42
CA GLY A 190 7.17 -23.39 -15.58
C GLY A 190 7.34 -21.96 -16.07
N ILE A 191 8.48 -21.38 -15.71
CA ILE A 191 8.88 -20.01 -16.03
C ILE A 191 10.14 -20.05 -16.90
N THR A 192 10.08 -19.50 -18.11
CA THR A 192 11.24 -19.33 -18.99
C THR A 192 11.62 -17.85 -19.04
N LYS A 193 12.87 -17.51 -18.71
CA LYS A 193 13.41 -16.15 -18.81
C LYS A 193 14.34 -16.02 -19.99
N SER A 194 14.15 -14.98 -20.78
CA SER A 194 15.01 -14.62 -21.91
C SER A 194 15.66 -13.26 -21.69
N LYS A 195 16.98 -13.20 -21.89
CA LYS A 195 17.75 -11.94 -21.91
C LYS A 195 17.82 -11.39 -23.33
N ILE A 196 17.25 -10.21 -23.53
CA ILE A 196 17.23 -9.50 -24.81
C ILE A 196 18.29 -8.38 -24.77
N TYR A 197 19.44 -8.62 -25.40
CA TYR A 197 20.55 -7.65 -25.44
C TYR A 197 20.28 -6.49 -26.40
N HIS A 198 20.62 -5.28 -25.98
CA HIS A 198 20.34 -4.04 -26.72
C HIS A 198 21.30 -3.79 -27.90
N LYS A 199 22.49 -4.41 -27.92
CA LYS A 199 23.49 -4.21 -28.99
C LYS A 199 23.48 -5.31 -30.05
N ASP A 200 23.34 -6.56 -29.65
CA ASP A 200 23.52 -7.72 -30.54
C ASP A 200 22.31 -7.95 -31.48
N ASN A 201 21.12 -7.56 -31.04
CA ASN A 201 19.88 -7.79 -31.78
C ASN A 201 19.58 -6.74 -32.87
N PHE A 202 20.37 -5.65 -32.94
CA PHE A 202 20.11 -4.50 -33.82
C PHE A 202 21.15 -4.36 -34.95
N SER A 203 22.18 -5.20 -34.98
CA SER A 203 23.05 -5.38 -36.14
C SER A 203 22.48 -6.46 -37.06
N LEU A 204 21.97 -6.07 -38.24
CA LEU A 204 21.54 -7.03 -39.27
C LEU A 204 22.66 -8.04 -39.57
N PRO A 205 22.45 -9.37 -39.46
CA PRO A 205 23.38 -10.32 -40.04
C PRO A 205 23.18 -10.35 -41.56
N LYS A 206 24.17 -9.89 -42.30
CA LYS A 206 24.32 -10.18 -43.74
C LYS A 206 24.81 -11.63 -43.95
N SER A 207 24.10 -12.67 -43.51
CA SER A 207 24.21 -14.05 -44.04
C SER A 207 23.35 -15.05 -43.26
N GLY A 208 22.77 -16.02 -43.98
CA GLY A 208 21.74 -16.94 -43.51
C GLY A 208 22.23 -18.12 -42.65
N LEU A 209 22.87 -17.86 -41.51
CA LEU A 209 23.11 -18.88 -40.47
C LEU A 209 22.71 -18.30 -39.11
N PHE A 210 21.58 -18.79 -38.58
CA PHE A 210 21.01 -18.41 -37.29
C PHE A 210 21.92 -18.89 -36.15
N ASN A 211 22.77 -18.02 -35.60
CA ASN A 211 23.30 -18.22 -34.26
C ASN A 211 22.17 -17.97 -33.26
N LYS A 212 21.36 -19.00 -32.95
CA LYS A 212 20.54 -19.03 -31.73
C LYS A 212 21.49 -18.97 -30.54
N THR A 213 21.82 -17.78 -30.04
CA THR A 213 22.45 -17.64 -28.73
C THR A 213 21.46 -18.13 -27.69
N ILE A 214 21.73 -19.30 -27.09
CA ILE A 214 20.93 -19.94 -26.03
C ILE A 214 20.97 -19.03 -24.80
N ASN A 215 20.04 -18.08 -24.71
CA ASN A 215 19.94 -17.10 -23.61
C ASN A 215 18.63 -17.27 -22.82
N ALA A 216 18.04 -18.47 -22.86
CA ALA A 216 16.86 -18.82 -22.09
C ALA A 216 17.24 -19.64 -20.85
N GLU A 217 16.79 -19.20 -19.69
CA GLU A 217 16.90 -19.92 -18.41
C GLU A 217 15.51 -20.44 -18.06
N GLU A 218 15.38 -21.75 -17.78
CA GLU A 218 14.10 -22.40 -17.46
C GLU A 218 14.03 -22.76 -15.97
N PHE A 219 12.89 -22.48 -15.35
CA PHE A 219 12.66 -22.70 -13.92
C PHE A 219 11.33 -23.40 -13.71
N TYR A 220 11.36 -24.45 -12.89
CA TYR A 220 10.15 -25.12 -12.45
C TYR A 220 9.47 -24.32 -11.35
N PHE A 221 8.14 -24.41 -11.29
CA PHE A 221 7.39 -23.84 -10.19
C PHE A 221 7.73 -24.53 -8.86
N PRO A 222 7.62 -23.80 -7.74
CA PRO A 222 7.61 -24.42 -6.41
C PRO A 222 6.56 -25.54 -6.34
N SER A 223 6.85 -26.60 -5.58
CA SER A 223 6.00 -27.80 -5.53
C SER A 223 4.54 -27.49 -5.19
N ILE A 224 4.28 -26.47 -4.36
CA ILE A 224 2.93 -26.02 -4.01
C ILE A 224 2.17 -25.47 -5.21
N VAL A 225 2.82 -24.65 -6.04
CA VAL A 225 2.22 -24.06 -7.24
C VAL A 225 2.01 -25.13 -8.31
N ALA A 226 3.00 -25.98 -8.53
CA ALA A 226 2.87 -27.11 -9.46
C ALA A 226 1.69 -28.02 -9.06
N PHE A 227 1.54 -28.33 -7.77
CA PHE A 227 0.41 -29.09 -7.25
C PHE A 227 -0.94 -28.37 -7.46
N ASN A 228 -1.00 -27.06 -7.19
CA ASN A 228 -2.21 -26.26 -7.41
C ASN A 228 -2.60 -26.21 -8.89
N ILE A 229 -1.64 -26.05 -9.81
CA ILE A 229 -1.85 -26.10 -11.26
C ILE A 229 -2.46 -27.46 -11.65
N LEU A 230 -1.82 -28.56 -11.25
CA LEU A 230 -2.26 -29.92 -11.55
C LEU A 230 -3.66 -30.26 -11.01
N LYS A 231 -4.03 -29.69 -9.85
CA LYS A 231 -5.29 -30.03 -9.18
C LYS A 231 -6.46 -29.12 -9.58
N LEU A 232 -6.22 -27.82 -9.74
CA LEU A 232 -7.28 -26.81 -9.90
C LEU A 232 -7.52 -26.40 -11.36
N TYR A 233 -6.54 -26.62 -12.24
CA TYR A 233 -6.54 -26.11 -13.61
C TYR A 233 -6.47 -27.23 -14.66
N GLN A 234 -7.14 -28.36 -14.38
CA GLN A 234 -7.26 -29.49 -15.30
C GLN A 234 -8.14 -29.14 -16.51
N ASP A 235 -9.31 -28.55 -16.24
CA ASP A 235 -10.33 -28.19 -17.23
C ASP A 235 -10.62 -26.67 -17.28
N VAL A 236 -9.71 -25.87 -16.71
CA VAL A 236 -9.84 -24.41 -16.58
C VAL A 236 -8.46 -23.78 -16.80
N SER A 237 -8.42 -22.69 -17.57
CA SER A 237 -7.20 -21.94 -17.86
C SER A 237 -6.53 -21.38 -16.60
N CYS A 238 -5.22 -21.66 -16.42
CA CYS A 238 -4.41 -21.04 -15.38
C CYS A 238 -3.87 -19.65 -15.76
N LYS A 239 -4.21 -19.12 -16.94
CA LYS A 239 -3.72 -17.82 -17.45
C LYS A 239 -3.90 -16.68 -16.44
N LYS A 240 -5.11 -16.55 -15.87
CA LYS A 240 -5.43 -15.47 -14.92
C LYS A 240 -4.68 -15.63 -13.60
N PHE A 241 -4.43 -16.87 -13.17
CA PHE A 241 -3.61 -17.17 -11.99
C PHE A 241 -2.14 -16.80 -12.24
N LEU A 242 -1.55 -17.26 -13.35
CA LEU A 242 -0.17 -16.92 -13.70
C LEU A 242 0.03 -15.40 -13.85
N ASN A 243 -0.93 -14.72 -14.47
CA ASN A 243 -0.88 -13.26 -14.62
C ASN A 243 -0.98 -12.53 -13.28
N SER A 244 -1.76 -13.03 -12.32
CA SER A 244 -1.90 -12.38 -11.02
C SER A 244 -0.80 -12.77 -10.03
N SER A 245 -0.07 -13.86 -10.27
CA SER A 245 1.07 -14.32 -9.45
C SER A 245 2.34 -13.50 -9.62
N VAL A 246 2.43 -12.59 -10.60
CA VAL A 246 3.61 -11.75 -10.82
C VAL A 246 3.28 -10.29 -10.56
N GLU A 247 4.10 -9.64 -9.74
CA GLU A 247 4.01 -8.21 -9.46
C GLU A 247 5.44 -7.64 -9.38
N LYS A 248 5.70 -6.61 -10.20
CA LYS A 248 7.06 -6.07 -10.45
C LYS A 248 8.06 -7.18 -10.85
N ASN A 249 9.05 -7.46 -10.00
CA ASN A 249 10.11 -8.44 -10.23
C ASN A 249 9.93 -9.73 -9.41
N TYR A 250 8.76 -9.91 -8.80
CA TYR A 250 8.51 -10.99 -7.86
C TYR A 250 7.43 -11.94 -8.34
N PHE A 251 7.65 -13.22 -8.10
CA PHE A 251 6.66 -14.27 -8.26
C PHE A 251 6.13 -14.69 -6.89
N PHE A 252 4.81 -14.66 -6.74
CA PHE A 252 4.11 -15.00 -5.51
C PHE A 252 3.45 -16.37 -5.64
N ALA A 253 3.84 -17.27 -4.74
CA ALA A 253 3.30 -18.62 -4.61
C ALA A 253 2.44 -18.71 -3.35
N GLU A 254 1.15 -18.99 -3.53
CA GLU A 254 0.21 -19.10 -2.43
C GLU A 254 -0.05 -20.58 -2.05
N ASP A 255 0.08 -20.86 -0.75
CA ASP A 255 -0.38 -22.09 -0.13
C ASP A 255 -1.74 -21.87 0.55
N TYR A 256 -2.81 -22.29 -0.15
CA TYR A 256 -4.18 -22.25 0.34
C TYR A 256 -4.41 -23.06 1.63
N LYS A 257 -3.59 -24.08 1.93
CA LYS A 257 -3.76 -24.90 3.13
C LYS A 257 -3.19 -24.21 4.37
N THR A 258 -2.06 -23.54 4.23
CA THR A 258 -1.35 -22.93 5.36
C THR A 258 -1.53 -21.42 5.44
N ASN A 259 -2.27 -20.81 4.50
CA ASN A 259 -2.42 -19.36 4.35
C ASN A 259 -1.06 -18.64 4.34
N ARG A 260 -0.08 -19.27 3.69
CA ARG A 260 1.28 -18.78 3.51
C ARG A 260 1.46 -18.32 2.08
N VAL A 261 2.09 -17.17 1.90
CA VAL A 261 2.52 -16.68 0.59
C VAL A 261 4.04 -16.64 0.59
N GLU A 262 4.64 -17.25 -0.42
CA GLU A 262 6.08 -17.24 -0.68
C GLU A 262 6.37 -16.27 -1.82
N MET A 263 7.43 -15.48 -1.68
CA MET A 263 7.84 -14.48 -2.65
C MET A 263 9.23 -14.79 -3.18
N TYR A 264 9.30 -15.07 -4.47
CA TYR A 264 10.51 -15.41 -5.19
C TYR A 264 10.96 -14.24 -6.06
N ASN A 265 12.23 -13.89 -6.01
CA ASN A 265 12.79 -12.87 -6.90
C ASN A 265 13.05 -13.48 -8.28
N LEU A 266 12.45 -12.94 -9.34
CA LEU A 266 12.61 -13.46 -10.72
C LEU A 266 13.95 -13.07 -11.37
N GLN A 267 14.73 -12.20 -10.74
CA GLN A 267 16.10 -11.88 -11.15
C GLN A 267 17.09 -12.92 -10.61
N SER A 268 17.03 -13.25 -9.31
CA SER A 268 17.93 -14.20 -8.64
C SER A 268 17.42 -15.63 -8.55
N TYR A 269 16.11 -15.83 -8.68
CA TYR A 269 15.38 -17.09 -8.48
C TYR A 269 15.38 -17.64 -7.06
N GLU A 270 15.67 -16.78 -6.08
CA GLU A 270 15.71 -17.15 -4.68
C GLU A 270 14.39 -16.77 -3.98
N LEU A 271 14.01 -17.58 -2.99
CA LEU A 271 12.96 -17.21 -2.04
C LEU A 271 13.45 -16.04 -1.19
N GLU A 272 12.86 -14.86 -1.36
CA GLU A 272 13.24 -13.68 -0.59
C GLU A 272 12.46 -13.60 0.72
N MET A 273 11.14 -13.78 0.67
CA MET A 273 10.26 -13.55 1.82
C MET A 273 9.12 -14.55 1.89
N THR A 274 8.60 -14.72 3.11
CA THR A 274 7.36 -15.46 3.36
C THR A 274 6.41 -14.61 4.19
N PHE A 275 5.13 -14.65 3.84
CA PHE A 275 4.06 -13.94 4.49
C PHE A 275 3.08 -14.96 5.05
N GLN A 276 2.70 -14.80 6.31
CA GLN A 276 1.74 -15.71 6.95
C GLN A 276 0.58 -14.89 7.50
N LYS A 277 -0.64 -15.20 7.05
CA LYS A 277 -1.86 -14.58 7.58
C LYS A 277 -2.11 -15.09 9.00
N ARG A 278 -2.55 -14.20 9.88
CA ARG A 278 -2.74 -14.50 11.30
C ARG A 278 -4.06 -15.20 11.62
N GLU A 279 -5.14 -14.84 10.92
CA GLU A 279 -6.49 -15.30 11.26
C GLU A 279 -6.97 -16.44 10.35
N GLU A 280 -7.33 -17.56 10.97
CA GLU A 280 -8.28 -18.55 10.44
C GLU A 280 -9.70 -18.04 10.68
N ILE A 281 -10.28 -17.37 9.69
CA ILE A 281 -11.72 -17.43 9.47
C ILE A 281 -11.90 -17.71 7.98
N ILE A 282 -11.84 -18.99 7.61
CA ILE A 282 -12.28 -19.44 6.29
C ILE A 282 -13.81 -19.31 6.31
N THR A 283 -14.34 -18.16 5.92
CA THR A 283 -15.79 -17.99 5.67
C THR A 283 -16.19 -18.22 4.22
N SER A 284 -15.24 -18.38 3.30
CA SER A 284 -15.54 -18.65 1.89
C SER A 284 -14.97 -19.98 1.45
N SER A 285 -15.86 -20.87 1.03
CA SER A 285 -15.57 -22.12 0.31
C SER A 285 -15.12 -21.89 -1.14
N THR A 286 -15.06 -20.64 -1.59
CA THR A 286 -14.70 -20.24 -2.95
C THR A 286 -13.23 -19.88 -3.03
N ILE A 287 -12.45 -20.70 -3.72
CA ILE A 287 -11.07 -20.39 -4.12
C ILE A 287 -11.15 -19.41 -5.29
N GLY A 288 -10.78 -18.15 -5.07
CA GLY A 288 -10.56 -17.17 -6.12
C GLY A 288 -9.07 -17.03 -6.44
N ASN A 289 -8.74 -16.34 -7.53
CA ASN A 289 -7.34 -16.03 -7.84
C ASN A 289 -6.79 -15.00 -6.86
N ALA A 290 -5.57 -15.24 -6.37
CA ALA A 290 -4.86 -14.30 -5.53
C ALA A 290 -4.54 -13.01 -6.30
N ILE A 291 -4.62 -11.87 -5.63
CA ILE A 291 -4.24 -10.57 -6.18
C ILE A 291 -3.17 -9.97 -5.28
N PHE A 292 -2.06 -9.55 -5.90
CA PHE A 292 -0.95 -8.89 -5.22
C PHE A 292 -0.78 -7.48 -5.77
N ALA A 293 -0.40 -6.53 -4.91
CA ALA A 293 0.02 -5.20 -5.31
C ALA A 293 1.17 -4.76 -4.40
N ILE A 294 2.27 -4.26 -4.98
CA ILE A 294 3.40 -3.74 -4.21
C ILE A 294 3.35 -2.21 -4.25
N SER A 295 3.40 -1.59 -3.08
CA SER A 295 3.54 -0.13 -2.93
C SER A 295 4.69 0.44 -3.77
N LYS A 296 4.57 1.69 -4.19
CA LYS A 296 5.56 2.35 -5.05
C LYS A 296 6.94 2.39 -4.39
N ASN A 297 7.00 2.64 -3.08
CA ASN A 297 8.24 2.60 -2.31
C ASN A 297 8.77 1.18 -2.00
N GLY A 298 8.03 0.12 -2.34
CA GLY A 298 8.42 -1.28 -2.11
C GLY A 298 8.34 -1.75 -0.65
N THR A 299 7.68 -1.00 0.24
CA THR A 299 7.66 -1.29 1.68
C THR A 299 6.46 -2.14 2.13
N LEU A 300 5.32 -1.97 1.46
CA LEU A 300 4.06 -2.64 1.74
C LEU A 300 3.65 -3.54 0.57
N LEU A 301 3.09 -4.69 0.92
CA LEU A 301 2.40 -5.62 0.01
C LEU A 301 0.93 -5.65 0.39
N ALA A 302 0.03 -5.42 -0.57
CA ALA A 302 -1.38 -5.71 -0.43
C ALA A 302 -1.68 -7.05 -1.10
N HIS A 303 -2.36 -7.93 -0.38
CA HIS A 303 -2.67 -9.29 -0.80
C HIS A 303 -4.16 -9.56 -0.58
N CYS A 304 -4.81 -10.15 -1.58
CA CYS A 304 -6.17 -10.68 -1.48
C CYS A 304 -6.16 -12.15 -1.87
N HIS A 305 -6.67 -13.02 -0.99
CA HIS A 305 -6.68 -14.48 -1.12
C HIS A 305 -7.81 -14.98 -2.05
N GLY A 306 -8.12 -14.21 -3.11
CA GLY A 306 -9.33 -14.44 -3.90
C GLY A 306 -10.65 -14.38 -3.11
N ASP A 307 -10.60 -13.82 -1.89
CA ASP A 307 -11.73 -13.64 -0.99
C ASP A 307 -12.18 -12.17 -1.00
N ASN A 308 -12.99 -11.80 -0.01
CA ASN A 308 -13.46 -10.42 0.14
C ASN A 308 -12.59 -9.60 1.08
N SER A 309 -11.35 -10.02 1.34
CA SER A 309 -10.44 -9.38 2.29
C SER A 309 -9.12 -8.97 1.66
N ILE A 310 -8.60 -7.83 2.10
CA ILE A 310 -7.26 -7.36 1.73
C ILE A 310 -6.41 -7.37 2.99
N THR A 311 -5.32 -8.12 2.94
CA THR A 311 -4.28 -8.13 3.97
C THR A 311 -3.09 -7.30 3.48
N ILE A 312 -2.63 -6.37 4.33
CA ILE A 312 -1.42 -5.59 4.11
C ILE A 312 -0.30 -6.20 4.94
N TYR A 313 0.81 -6.52 4.28
CA TYR A 313 2.04 -7.03 4.88
C TYR A 313 3.18 -6.02 4.74
N LEU A 314 4.16 -6.15 5.62
CA LEU A 314 5.41 -5.41 5.52
C LEU A 314 6.47 -6.25 4.80
N MET A 315 7.04 -5.70 3.73
CA MET A 315 7.99 -6.42 2.87
C MET A 315 9.31 -6.76 3.58
N GLU A 316 9.76 -5.93 4.53
CA GLU A 316 11.09 -6.12 5.17
C GLU A 316 11.16 -7.31 6.14
N ASN A 317 10.01 -7.81 6.63
CA ASN A 317 9.97 -8.87 7.64
C ASN A 317 8.80 -9.87 7.50
N GLY A 318 7.95 -9.71 6.47
CA GLY A 318 6.85 -10.63 6.19
C GLY A 318 5.66 -10.55 7.17
N LEU A 319 5.67 -9.58 8.09
CA LEU A 319 4.66 -9.49 9.15
C LEU A 319 3.36 -8.84 8.64
N GLU A 320 2.23 -9.41 9.06
CA GLU A 320 0.90 -8.83 8.82
C GLU A 320 0.75 -7.50 9.57
N VAL A 321 0.38 -6.45 8.84
CA VAL A 321 0.06 -5.13 9.39
C VAL A 321 -1.42 -5.05 9.70
N THR A 322 -2.28 -5.28 8.71
CA THR A 322 -3.73 -5.20 8.89
C THR A 322 -4.47 -6.00 7.83
N THR A 323 -5.62 -6.54 8.20
CA THR A 323 -6.58 -7.13 7.29
C THR A 323 -7.88 -6.32 7.30
N LYS A 324 -8.50 -6.13 6.13
CA LYS A 324 -9.80 -5.47 5.98
C LYS A 324 -10.71 -6.28 5.09
N SER A 325 -11.88 -6.63 5.61
CA SER A 325 -12.92 -7.35 4.87
C SER A 325 -13.96 -6.38 4.29
N PHE A 326 -14.44 -6.71 3.11
CA PHE A 326 -15.52 -6.04 2.40
C PHE A 326 -16.74 -6.98 2.36
N TYR A 327 -17.92 -6.46 2.65
CA TYR A 327 -19.16 -7.24 2.67
C TYR A 327 -20.01 -6.95 1.44
N ASN A 328 -20.86 -7.90 1.05
CA ASN A 328 -21.79 -7.80 -0.08
C ASN A 328 -21.11 -7.64 -1.45
N ILE A 329 -19.92 -8.25 -1.61
CA ILE A 329 -19.21 -8.30 -2.88
C ILE A 329 -19.01 -9.76 -3.31
N ASN A 330 -19.00 -10.00 -4.61
CA ASN A 330 -18.66 -11.31 -5.21
C ASN A 330 -17.16 -11.61 -5.11
N GLY A 331 -16.35 -10.57 -5.24
CA GLY A 331 -14.89 -10.67 -5.14
C GLY A 331 -14.20 -9.38 -5.55
N ILE A 332 -12.94 -9.27 -5.17
CA ILE A 332 -12.04 -8.19 -5.56
C ILE A 332 -11.42 -8.56 -6.92
N LYS A 333 -11.34 -7.58 -7.83
CA LYS A 333 -10.81 -7.79 -9.20
C LYS A 333 -9.47 -7.10 -9.42
N LEU A 334 -9.23 -5.98 -8.73
CA LEU A 334 -8.00 -5.21 -8.86
C LEU A 334 -7.69 -4.48 -7.55
N ILE A 335 -6.41 -4.41 -7.22
CA ILE A 335 -5.86 -3.64 -6.11
C ILE A 335 -4.65 -2.85 -6.66
N SER A 336 -4.53 -1.58 -6.30
CA SER A 336 -3.37 -0.76 -6.66
C SER A 336 -3.13 0.32 -5.62
N PHE A 337 -1.86 0.54 -5.26
CA PHE A 337 -1.47 1.67 -4.43
C PHE A 337 -1.47 2.96 -5.25
N ILE A 338 -2.11 4.00 -4.72
CA ILE A 338 -2.22 5.32 -5.36
C ILE A 338 -1.87 6.43 -4.36
N ASN A 339 -1.76 7.67 -4.85
CA ASN A 339 -1.51 8.86 -4.03
C ASN A 339 -0.27 8.70 -3.11
N ASN A 340 0.86 8.28 -3.68
CA ASN A 340 2.11 8.01 -2.94
C ASN A 340 1.97 6.99 -1.79
N ASP A 341 1.28 5.88 -2.07
CA ASP A 341 1.05 4.79 -1.13
C ASP A 341 0.16 5.16 0.08
N GLU A 342 -0.57 6.28 0.00
CA GLU A 342 -1.50 6.72 1.04
C GLU A 342 -2.86 6.03 0.96
N GLU A 343 -3.27 5.62 -0.24
CA GLU A 343 -4.58 5.07 -0.53
C GLU A 343 -4.47 3.81 -1.38
N LEU A 344 -5.41 2.89 -1.20
CA LEU A 344 -5.62 1.75 -2.08
C LEU A 344 -6.80 2.02 -3.01
N PHE A 345 -6.55 1.90 -4.31
CA PHE A 345 -7.56 1.84 -5.34
C PHE A 345 -7.98 0.38 -5.55
N ILE A 346 -9.28 0.10 -5.40
CA ILE A 346 -9.82 -1.26 -5.44
C ILE A 346 -11.02 -1.30 -6.38
N ILE A 347 -11.08 -2.30 -7.27
CA ILE A 347 -12.27 -2.60 -8.07
C ILE A 347 -12.90 -3.88 -7.52
N VAL A 348 -14.20 -3.82 -7.20
CA VAL A 348 -14.98 -4.94 -6.67
C VAL A 348 -16.24 -5.16 -7.50
N GLU A 349 -16.78 -6.37 -7.47
CA GLU A 349 -18.14 -6.65 -7.95
C GLU A 349 -19.12 -6.64 -6.79
N GLU A 350 -19.93 -5.58 -6.67
CA GLU A 350 -20.92 -5.43 -5.59
C GLU A 350 -22.28 -6.02 -6.00
N GLU A 351 -22.94 -6.69 -5.06
CA GLU A 351 -24.31 -7.21 -5.25
C GLU A 351 -25.33 -6.06 -5.25
N ILE A 352 -26.12 -5.96 -6.32
CA ILE A 352 -27.08 -4.85 -6.53
C ILE A 352 -28.54 -5.35 -6.54
N GLY A 353 -28.76 -6.66 -6.50
CA GLY A 353 -30.08 -7.26 -6.37
C GLY A 353 -30.18 -8.58 -7.13
N TYR A 354 -31.38 -8.93 -7.56
CA TYR A 354 -31.64 -10.16 -8.30
C TYR A 354 -32.19 -9.85 -9.69
N HIS A 355 -31.81 -10.66 -10.66
CA HIS A 355 -32.49 -10.77 -11.94
C HIS A 355 -33.90 -11.37 -11.73
N GLU A 356 -34.79 -11.16 -12.69
CA GLU A 356 -36.17 -11.70 -12.67
C GLU A 356 -36.20 -13.24 -12.56
N ASN A 357 -35.12 -13.92 -12.95
CA ASN A 357 -34.93 -15.37 -12.81
C ASN A 357 -34.37 -15.80 -11.43
N GLY A 358 -34.24 -14.89 -10.47
CA GLY A 358 -33.72 -15.16 -9.13
C GLY A 358 -32.19 -15.22 -9.02
N LYS A 359 -31.42 -15.05 -10.10
CA LYS A 359 -29.95 -14.98 -10.04
C LYS A 359 -29.48 -13.63 -9.48
N VAL A 360 -28.45 -13.63 -8.63
CA VAL A 360 -27.84 -12.40 -8.10
C VAL A 360 -27.23 -11.58 -9.24
N LYS A 361 -27.45 -10.27 -9.21
CA LYS A 361 -26.91 -9.28 -10.15
C LYS A 361 -25.78 -8.52 -9.48
N PHE A 362 -24.61 -8.54 -10.12
CA PHE A 362 -23.45 -7.79 -9.69
C PHE A 362 -23.21 -6.58 -10.60
N ALA A 363 -22.59 -5.52 -10.08
CA ALA A 363 -21.94 -4.54 -10.94
C ALA A 363 -20.60 -4.06 -10.33
N PRO A 364 -19.69 -3.59 -11.19
CA PRO A 364 -18.38 -3.17 -10.74
C PRO A 364 -18.48 -1.83 -9.99
N VAL A 365 -17.78 -1.72 -8.88
CA VAL A 365 -17.71 -0.54 -8.00
C VAL A 365 -16.26 -0.23 -7.68
N ILE A 366 -15.88 1.05 -7.74
CA ILE A 366 -14.57 1.53 -7.30
C ILE A 366 -14.65 1.83 -5.81
N ILE A 367 -13.68 1.33 -5.06
CA ILE A 367 -13.46 1.65 -3.66
C ILE A 367 -12.07 2.29 -3.51
N ILE A 368 -12.03 3.53 -3.02
CA ILE A 368 -10.81 4.17 -2.57
C ILE A 368 -10.73 4.02 -1.06
N TRP A 369 -9.70 3.34 -0.57
CA TRP A 369 -9.45 3.13 0.85
C TRP A 369 -8.23 3.93 1.31
N ASP A 370 -8.47 4.97 2.10
CA ASP A 370 -7.43 5.73 2.82
C ASP A 370 -6.87 4.88 3.97
N LEU A 371 -5.57 4.58 3.89
CA LEU A 371 -4.88 3.72 4.83
C LEU A 371 -4.64 4.40 6.19
N PHE A 372 -4.47 5.72 6.21
CA PHE A 372 -3.96 6.45 7.38
C PHE A 372 -5.02 7.33 8.06
N SER A 373 -6.20 7.51 7.45
CA SER A 373 -7.32 8.20 8.08
C SER A 373 -8.18 7.28 8.94
N TYR A 374 -8.59 7.78 10.11
CA TYR A 374 -9.58 7.15 10.98
C TYR A 374 -10.99 7.75 10.84
N LYS A 375 -11.18 8.79 10.02
CA LYS A 375 -12.49 9.41 9.74
C LYS A 375 -12.84 9.17 8.27
N SER A 376 -13.95 8.46 8.00
CA SER A 376 -14.49 8.22 6.65
C SER A 376 -13.43 7.76 5.63
N ASN A 377 -12.74 6.67 5.95
CA ASN A 377 -11.58 6.19 5.20
C ASN A 377 -11.91 5.32 3.98
N ILE A 378 -13.19 5.25 3.59
CA ILE A 378 -13.62 4.49 2.42
C ILE A 378 -14.53 5.39 1.59
N HIS A 379 -14.22 5.50 0.31
CA HIS A 379 -15.05 6.16 -0.68
C HIS A 379 -15.46 5.14 -1.73
N LYS A 380 -16.77 4.90 -1.85
CA LYS A 380 -17.34 4.03 -2.88
C LYS A 380 -17.86 4.88 -4.03
N ILE A 381 -17.60 4.45 -5.26
CA ILE A 381 -18.04 5.12 -6.48
C ILE A 381 -18.57 4.07 -7.45
N ASP A 382 -19.79 4.30 -7.92
CA ASP A 382 -20.40 3.46 -8.96
C ASP A 382 -19.70 3.73 -10.30
N ILE A 383 -19.06 2.69 -10.88
CA ILE A 383 -18.35 2.78 -12.16
C ILE A 383 -19.29 3.28 -13.26
N LYS A 384 -20.58 2.91 -13.22
CA LYS A 384 -21.55 3.30 -14.25
C LYS A 384 -21.79 4.80 -14.31
N LYS A 385 -21.61 5.51 -13.19
CA LYS A 385 -21.71 6.98 -13.16
C LYS A 385 -20.52 7.67 -13.81
N ILE A 386 -19.37 7.00 -13.79
CA ILE A 386 -18.10 7.55 -14.28
C ILE A 386 -17.90 7.19 -15.74
N PHE A 387 -18.25 5.97 -16.11
CA PHE A 387 -18.04 5.40 -17.43
C PHE A 387 -19.35 4.78 -17.94
N PRO A 388 -20.31 5.58 -18.43
CA PRO A 388 -21.57 5.08 -18.98
C PRO A 388 -21.36 4.21 -20.22
N MET A 389 -20.26 4.43 -20.95
CA MET A 389 -19.90 3.68 -22.16
C MET A 389 -19.48 2.23 -21.87
N LEU A 390 -19.24 1.89 -20.60
CA LEU A 390 -19.00 0.53 -20.15
C LEU A 390 -20.33 -0.26 -19.96
N GLN A 391 -21.45 0.22 -20.51
CA GLN A 391 -22.72 -0.50 -20.43
C GLN A 391 -22.75 -1.68 -21.42
N GLY A 392 -22.64 -2.90 -20.90
CA GLY A 392 -23.10 -4.11 -21.61
C GLY A 392 -22.04 -5.16 -21.92
N SER A 393 -20.74 -4.86 -21.78
CA SER A 393 -19.67 -5.84 -21.89
C SER A 393 -19.14 -6.22 -20.50
N ALA A 394 -19.10 -7.52 -20.21
CA ALA A 394 -18.59 -8.06 -18.94
C ALA A 394 -17.06 -8.01 -18.83
N ASN A 395 -16.35 -7.60 -19.89
CA ASN A 395 -14.91 -7.79 -20.04
C ASN A 395 -14.21 -6.44 -20.23
N TYR A 396 -13.95 -5.72 -19.14
CA TYR A 396 -13.05 -4.55 -19.19
C TYR A 396 -11.61 -5.04 -19.18
N SER A 397 -10.88 -4.80 -20.26
CA SER A 397 -9.43 -4.94 -20.27
C SER A 397 -8.85 -3.82 -19.41
N ILE A 398 -8.29 -4.16 -18.25
CA ILE A 398 -7.70 -3.21 -17.31
C ILE A 398 -6.24 -3.59 -17.12
N ALA A 399 -5.35 -2.61 -17.26
CA ALA A 399 -3.95 -2.75 -16.91
C ALA A 399 -3.58 -1.77 -15.80
N ASN A 400 -2.81 -2.24 -14.82
CA ASN A 400 -2.23 -1.44 -13.76
C ASN A 400 -0.71 -1.60 -13.74
N SER A 401 0.01 -0.52 -13.48
CA SER A 401 1.46 -0.57 -13.23
C SER A 401 1.91 0.75 -12.63
N SER A 402 2.71 0.70 -11.57
CA SER A 402 3.39 1.87 -10.99
C SER A 402 2.49 3.09 -10.70
N GLY A 403 1.23 2.85 -10.33
CA GLY A 403 0.24 3.88 -10.02
C GLY A 403 -0.53 4.45 -11.23
N THR A 404 -0.28 3.92 -12.43
CA THR A 404 -1.09 4.15 -13.63
C THR A 404 -2.13 3.04 -13.75
N ILE A 405 -3.38 3.40 -14.02
CA ILE A 405 -4.45 2.44 -14.28
C ILE A 405 -5.19 2.87 -15.54
N ILE A 406 -5.14 2.01 -16.57
CA ILE A 406 -5.78 2.25 -17.86
C ILE A 406 -6.81 1.17 -18.19
N SER A 407 -7.78 1.53 -19.01
CA SER A 407 -8.75 0.60 -19.56
C SER A 407 -9.10 0.96 -21.00
N VAL A 408 -9.80 0.05 -21.67
CA VAL A 408 -10.24 0.20 -23.07
C VAL A 408 -11.75 0.09 -23.13
N THR A 409 -12.35 0.93 -23.96
CA THR A 409 -13.76 0.87 -24.31
C THR A 409 -14.03 -0.09 -25.48
N ASP A 410 -15.30 -0.39 -25.74
CA ASP A 410 -15.70 -1.22 -26.88
C ASP A 410 -15.35 -0.57 -28.23
N ASP A 411 -15.22 0.77 -28.30
CA ASP A 411 -14.75 1.53 -29.47
C ASP A 411 -13.21 1.63 -29.59
N GLU A 412 -12.47 0.75 -28.90
CA GLU A 412 -10.99 0.69 -28.90
C GLU A 412 -10.28 1.95 -28.36
N LYS A 413 -11.00 2.82 -27.64
CA LYS A 413 -10.38 3.99 -27.02
C LYS A 413 -9.76 3.61 -25.68
N ILE A 414 -8.47 3.91 -25.52
CA ILE A 414 -7.76 3.76 -24.25
C ILE A 414 -7.94 5.02 -23.41
N PHE A 415 -8.19 4.86 -22.12
CA PHE A 415 -8.29 5.98 -21.19
C PHE A 415 -7.72 5.63 -19.82
N SER A 416 -7.27 6.66 -19.09
CA SER A 416 -6.84 6.54 -17.71
C SER A 416 -8.05 6.60 -16.79
N ILE A 417 -8.18 5.63 -15.87
CA ILE A 417 -9.25 5.62 -14.88
C ILE A 417 -9.02 6.73 -13.85
N LEU A 418 -7.77 6.94 -13.43
CA LEU A 418 -7.43 7.89 -12.37
C LEU A 418 -7.56 9.36 -12.81
N HIS A 419 -7.38 9.65 -14.10
CA HIS A 419 -7.53 11.01 -14.66
C HIS A 419 -9.00 11.41 -14.91
N ASN A 420 -9.96 10.58 -14.54
CA ASN A 420 -11.35 10.99 -14.64
C ASN A 420 -11.65 12.15 -13.68
N PRO A 421 -12.31 13.24 -14.11
CA PRO A 421 -12.56 14.42 -13.27
C PRO A 421 -13.26 14.12 -11.94
N ILE A 422 -14.14 13.11 -11.89
CA ILE A 422 -14.84 12.71 -10.66
C ILE A 422 -13.85 12.05 -9.68
N ILE A 423 -12.96 11.21 -10.18
CA ILE A 423 -11.94 10.51 -9.39
C ILE A 423 -10.85 11.50 -8.95
N GLU A 424 -10.34 12.34 -9.85
CA GLU A 424 -9.40 13.40 -9.50
C GLU A 424 -9.99 14.36 -8.46
N ALA A 425 -11.25 14.76 -8.60
CA ALA A 425 -11.91 15.60 -7.62
C ALA A 425 -12.01 14.93 -6.25
N LEU A 426 -12.13 13.59 -6.19
CA LEU A 426 -12.14 12.81 -4.95
C LEU A 426 -10.74 12.73 -4.32
N LEU A 427 -9.73 12.38 -5.10
CA LEU A 427 -8.34 12.30 -4.65
C LEU A 427 -7.84 13.67 -4.15
N ASN A 428 -8.27 14.75 -4.80
CA ASN A 428 -7.93 16.12 -4.42
C ASN A 428 -8.75 16.66 -3.24
N ARG A 429 -9.72 15.93 -2.67
CA ARG A 429 -10.53 16.43 -1.52
C ARG A 429 -9.70 16.73 -0.28
N HIS A 430 -8.62 15.98 -0.06
CA HIS A 430 -7.71 16.22 1.08
C HIS A 430 -6.98 17.57 0.98
N LEU A 431 -6.95 18.18 -0.21
CA LEU A 431 -6.32 19.48 -0.49
C LEU A 431 -7.34 20.64 -0.51
N ARG A 432 -8.64 20.36 -0.55
CA ARG A 432 -9.65 21.44 -0.58
C ARG A 432 -9.91 21.95 0.83
N VAL A 433 -9.37 23.13 1.11
CA VAL A 433 -9.85 24.04 2.15
C VAL A 433 -11.35 24.23 1.92
N SER A 434 -12.20 24.05 2.94
CA SER A 434 -13.62 24.35 2.75
C SER A 434 -13.77 25.80 2.27
N GLU A 435 -14.55 26.03 1.21
CA GLU A 435 -14.74 27.36 0.59
C GLU A 435 -15.29 28.42 1.58
N ASN A 436 -15.65 28.00 2.80
CA ASN A 436 -16.31 28.80 3.82
C ASN A 436 -15.42 29.15 5.03
N LEU A 437 -14.09 28.93 4.99
CA LEU A 437 -13.23 29.37 6.10
C LEU A 437 -13.12 30.90 6.15
N LEU A 438 -13.46 31.46 7.31
CA LEU A 438 -13.30 32.89 7.58
C LEU A 438 -11.84 33.18 7.95
N LYS A 439 -11.13 33.91 7.09
CA LYS A 439 -9.78 34.43 7.39
C LYS A 439 -9.86 35.52 8.46
N LEU A 440 -9.17 35.31 9.59
CA LEU A 440 -9.18 36.25 10.71
C LEU A 440 -8.19 37.40 10.49
N SER A 441 -8.61 38.62 10.80
CA SER A 441 -7.76 39.81 10.76
C SER A 441 -7.18 40.14 12.14
N PHE A 442 -5.88 40.43 12.17
CA PHE A 442 -5.16 40.83 13.37
C PHE A 442 -4.89 42.35 13.46
N GLN A 443 -5.30 43.14 12.45
CA GLN A 443 -4.93 44.56 12.29
C GLN A 443 -5.25 45.46 13.49
N ASN A 444 -6.37 45.21 14.19
CA ASN A 444 -6.77 46.04 15.35
C ASN A 444 -6.24 45.53 16.70
N ILE A 445 -5.58 44.38 16.69
CA ILE A 445 -5.14 43.64 17.87
C ILE A 445 -3.61 43.68 17.99
N TYR A 446 -2.95 43.87 16.84
CA TYR A 446 -1.52 44.07 16.71
C TYR A 446 -1.18 45.55 16.85
N ASP A 447 -0.13 45.85 17.60
CA ASP A 447 0.46 47.18 17.69
C ASP A 447 1.75 47.21 16.85
N HIS A 448 1.67 47.86 15.70
CA HIS A 448 2.79 48.00 14.77
C HIS A 448 3.95 48.83 15.32
N SER A 449 3.71 49.66 16.35
CA SER A 449 4.77 50.46 16.98
C SER A 449 5.64 49.66 17.94
N THR A 450 5.07 48.61 18.54
CA THR A 450 5.76 47.75 19.51
C THR A 450 6.02 46.34 19.00
N ASP A 451 5.56 46.02 17.77
CA ASP A 451 5.60 44.71 17.12
C ASP A 451 4.94 43.59 17.97
N LYS A 452 3.83 43.95 18.63
CA LYS A 452 3.27 43.17 19.75
C LYS A 452 1.75 43.22 19.78
N PHE A 453 1.12 42.11 20.18
CA PHE A 453 -0.33 42.11 20.45
C PHE A 453 -0.66 42.91 21.71
N LYS A 454 -1.72 43.73 21.63
CA LYS A 454 -2.24 44.57 22.74
C LYS A 454 -2.83 43.76 23.89
N TYR A 455 -3.27 42.52 23.63
CA TYR A 455 -3.97 41.67 24.58
C TYR A 455 -3.21 40.35 24.81
N TYR A 456 -3.32 39.80 26.03
CA TYR A 456 -2.64 38.56 26.41
C TYR A 456 -3.39 37.28 26.02
N HIS A 457 -4.73 37.31 25.94
CA HIS A 457 -5.48 36.16 25.47
C HIS A 457 -6.72 36.63 24.70
N ILE A 458 -6.67 36.45 23.39
CA ILE A 458 -7.73 36.81 22.45
C ILE A 458 -8.53 35.56 22.11
N ILE A 459 -9.86 35.64 22.13
CA ILE A 459 -10.74 34.53 21.74
C ILE A 459 -11.64 34.99 20.60
N PHE A 460 -11.45 34.42 19.42
CA PHE A 460 -12.29 34.65 18.25
C PHE A 460 -13.57 33.80 18.30
N GLN A 461 -14.66 34.40 17.84
CA GLN A 461 -15.93 33.74 17.56
C GLN A 461 -15.98 33.34 16.07
N LEU A 462 -16.90 32.45 15.71
CA LEU A 462 -17.09 31.99 14.34
C LEU A 462 -17.39 33.12 13.34
N ASP A 463 -17.97 34.23 13.80
CA ASP A 463 -18.26 35.42 12.98
C ASP A 463 -17.03 36.36 12.82
N GLY A 464 -15.86 35.97 13.35
CA GLY A 464 -14.63 36.75 13.30
C GLY A 464 -14.51 37.82 14.38
N LYS A 465 -15.55 38.09 15.17
CA LYS A 465 -15.44 39.00 16.31
C LYS A 465 -14.60 38.36 17.40
N TRP A 466 -13.86 39.17 18.14
CA TRP A 466 -12.98 38.69 19.21
C TRP A 466 -13.32 39.32 20.55
N LEU A 467 -12.94 38.61 21.62
CA LEU A 467 -13.13 39.00 23.02
C LEU A 467 -11.79 38.90 23.76
N ASP A 468 -11.55 39.79 24.74
CA ASP A 468 -10.45 39.66 25.69
C ASP A 468 -10.86 38.68 26.79
N ALA A 469 -10.13 37.56 26.91
CA ALA A 469 -10.44 36.51 27.89
C ALA A 469 -10.45 37.01 29.35
N ARG A 470 -9.80 38.14 29.66
CA ARG A 470 -9.83 38.75 31.01
C ARG A 470 -11.20 39.30 31.39
N LYS A 471 -12.00 39.69 30.40
CA LYS A 471 -13.35 40.25 30.58
C LYS A 471 -14.42 39.16 30.64
N GLU A 472 -14.05 37.93 30.29
CA GLU A 472 -14.95 36.77 30.25
C GLU A 472 -14.95 35.97 31.55
N ASN A 473 -16.09 35.37 31.87
CA ASN A 473 -16.19 34.50 33.05
C ASN A 473 -15.35 33.23 32.83
N ASN A 474 -14.46 32.89 33.75
CA ASN A 474 -13.60 31.69 33.63
C ASN A 474 -14.37 30.37 33.41
N ARG A 475 -15.67 30.33 33.71
CA ARG A 475 -16.56 29.19 33.45
C ARG A 475 -17.08 29.10 32.00
N SER A 476 -17.07 30.19 31.22
CA SER A 476 -17.50 30.23 29.82
C SER A 476 -16.42 29.72 28.86
N ILE A 477 -15.14 29.92 29.20
CA ILE A 477 -14.00 29.49 28.41
C ILE A 477 -13.79 27.96 28.54
N VAL A 478 -13.65 27.26 27.41
CA VAL A 478 -13.42 25.80 27.41
C VAL A 478 -12.05 25.52 28.01
N VAL A 479 -11.00 26.24 27.62
CA VAL A 479 -9.64 26.12 28.17
C VAL A 479 -8.95 27.49 28.19
N ASN A 480 -8.26 27.81 29.30
CA ASN A 480 -7.56 29.10 29.47
C ASN A 480 -6.04 28.98 29.25
N ASN A 481 -5.29 28.32 30.13
CA ASN A 481 -3.85 28.09 29.98
C ASN A 481 -3.54 26.58 29.97
N LYS A 482 -2.83 26.11 28.94
CA LYS A 482 -2.34 24.74 28.79
C LYS A 482 -0.83 24.64 28.48
N GLU A 483 -0.07 25.70 28.73
CA GLU A 483 1.40 25.67 28.69
C GLU A 483 1.95 26.12 30.05
N PRO A 484 1.90 25.25 31.08
CA PRO A 484 2.32 25.59 32.45
C PRO A 484 3.82 25.87 32.60
N TRP A 485 4.63 25.59 31.57
CA TRP A 485 6.06 25.89 31.48
C TRP A 485 6.36 27.33 31.02
N VAL A 486 5.35 28.12 30.64
CA VAL A 486 5.56 29.52 30.28
C VAL A 486 5.41 30.42 31.52
N HIS A 487 6.50 31.11 31.90
CA HIS A 487 6.59 31.81 33.20
C HIS A 487 6.45 33.33 33.14
N TYR A 488 6.57 33.96 31.98
CA TYR A 488 6.51 35.42 31.89
C TYR A 488 5.06 35.92 31.97
N LYS A 489 4.85 37.05 32.68
CA LYS A 489 3.53 37.65 32.93
C LYS A 489 2.75 37.98 31.65
N GLN A 490 3.45 38.11 30.52
CA GLN A 490 2.92 38.48 29.22
C GLN A 490 2.62 37.28 28.30
N TYR A 491 2.31 36.10 28.85
CA TYR A 491 2.01 34.91 28.07
C TYR A 491 0.83 35.10 27.11
N ARG A 492 1.15 35.25 25.83
CA ARG A 492 0.21 35.56 24.75
C ARG A 492 -0.38 34.29 24.14
N ARG A 493 -1.69 34.29 23.98
CA ARG A 493 -2.47 33.21 23.39
C ARG A 493 -3.52 33.74 22.43
N ILE A 494 -3.75 32.98 21.38
CA ILE A 494 -4.87 33.19 20.47
C ILE A 494 -5.74 31.94 20.55
N SER A 495 -7.03 32.12 20.75
CA SER A 495 -8.01 31.05 20.72
C SER A 495 -9.11 31.36 19.73
N ALA A 496 -9.80 30.34 19.24
CA ALA A 496 -11.00 30.49 18.44
C ALA A 496 -12.03 29.42 18.80
N TYR A 497 -13.31 29.79 18.80
CA TYR A 497 -14.39 28.80 18.86
C TYR A 497 -14.66 28.26 17.46
N LEU A 498 -14.79 26.93 17.35
CA LEU A 498 -15.04 26.24 16.08
C LEU A 498 -16.51 25.83 15.92
N ASP A 499 -17.37 26.18 16.87
CA ASP A 499 -18.80 25.87 16.84
C ASP A 499 -19.64 26.99 17.50
N GLU A 500 -20.88 27.15 17.04
CA GLU A 500 -21.79 28.19 17.56
C GLU A 500 -22.10 27.99 19.06
N LYS A 501 -22.10 26.73 19.50
CA LYS A 501 -22.35 26.35 20.90
C LYS A 501 -21.17 26.64 21.82
N LYS A 502 -20.03 27.12 21.29
CA LYS A 502 -18.77 27.37 22.02
C LYS A 502 -18.30 26.15 22.81
N SER A 503 -18.53 24.95 22.27
CA SER A 503 -18.14 23.68 22.86
C SER A 503 -16.77 23.19 22.40
N ILE A 504 -16.28 23.68 21.26
CA ILE A 504 -14.97 23.35 20.69
C ILE A 504 -14.12 24.61 20.63
N GLN A 505 -12.95 24.57 21.25
CA GLN A 505 -12.02 25.68 21.30
C GLN A 505 -10.65 25.26 20.75
N LEU A 506 -10.18 25.96 19.73
CA LEU A 506 -8.78 26.02 19.31
C LEU A 506 -8.03 26.96 20.27
N ILE A 507 -6.86 26.55 20.72
CA ILE A 507 -5.92 27.40 21.48
C ILE A 507 -4.52 27.26 20.88
N ILE A 508 -3.95 28.41 20.52
CA ILE A 508 -2.60 28.58 20.01
C ILE A 508 -1.79 29.28 21.11
N GLY A 509 -0.85 28.53 21.67
CA GLY A 509 0.08 28.98 22.69
C GLY A 509 1.38 29.52 22.08
N GLU A 510 2.43 29.55 22.90
CA GLU A 510 3.77 29.89 22.50
C GLU A 510 4.43 28.77 21.72
N SER A 511 4.20 27.52 22.12
CA SER A 511 4.88 26.35 21.55
C SER A 511 3.93 25.25 21.08
N THR A 512 2.62 25.38 21.30
CA THR A 512 1.63 24.35 21.00
C THR A 512 0.36 24.90 20.35
N VAL A 513 -0.27 24.07 19.53
CA VAL A 513 -1.61 24.28 18.97
C VAL A 513 -2.49 23.13 19.47
N GLN A 514 -3.63 23.42 20.07
CA GLN A 514 -4.48 22.40 20.70
C GLN A 514 -5.95 22.63 20.39
N VAL A 515 -6.72 21.55 20.23
CA VAL A 515 -8.19 21.61 20.11
C VAL A 515 -8.85 20.86 21.26
N TRP A 516 -9.79 21.52 21.94
CA TRP A 516 -10.47 20.98 23.11
C TRP A 516 -12.00 20.99 22.93
N ARG A 517 -12.66 19.89 23.29
CA ARG A 517 -14.12 19.76 23.34
C ARG A 517 -14.65 19.69 24.78
N LYS A 518 -15.75 20.38 25.05
CA LYS A 518 -16.56 20.27 26.28
C LYS A 518 -17.64 19.19 26.12
N LYS A 519 -17.66 18.16 26.97
CA LYS A 519 -18.61 17.03 26.84
C LYS A 519 -20.01 17.25 27.44
N ASP A 520 -20.21 18.22 28.34
CA ASP A 520 -21.56 18.60 28.80
C ASP A 520 -21.58 19.92 29.63
N ARG A 521 -22.75 20.53 29.84
CA ARG A 521 -22.91 21.76 30.68
C ARG A 521 -23.13 21.47 32.17
N ASN A 522 -23.71 20.31 32.53
CA ASN A 522 -24.25 20.08 33.89
C ASN A 522 -23.47 19.08 34.77
N ALA A 523 -22.58 18.26 34.21
CA ALA A 523 -21.66 17.44 35.01
C ALA A 523 -20.30 18.16 35.14
N LYS A 524 -19.65 18.08 36.32
CA LYS A 524 -18.29 18.62 36.58
C LYS A 524 -17.43 18.54 35.32
N SER A 525 -17.10 19.71 34.76
CA SER A 525 -16.62 19.93 33.38
C SER A 525 -15.60 18.90 32.85
N LYS A 526 -16.06 17.84 32.18
CA LYS A 526 -15.15 16.91 31.49
C LYS A 526 -14.77 17.50 30.14
N ARG A 527 -13.55 18.02 30.04
CA ARG A 527 -12.92 18.53 28.80
C ARG A 527 -12.14 17.38 28.17
N VAL A 528 -12.12 17.32 26.85
CA VAL A 528 -11.40 16.28 26.10
C VAL A 528 -10.54 16.95 25.04
N LEU A 529 -9.28 16.54 24.97
CA LEU A 529 -8.35 16.95 23.93
C LEU A 529 -8.69 16.18 22.65
N GLU A 530 -8.85 16.89 21.54
CA GLU A 530 -9.12 16.29 20.22
C GLU A 530 -7.89 16.34 19.30
N TYR A 531 -7.00 17.28 19.54
CA TYR A 531 -5.81 17.51 18.72
C TYR A 531 -4.75 18.27 19.51
N ILE A 532 -3.49 17.93 19.30
CA ILE A 532 -2.34 18.66 19.81
C ILE A 532 -1.20 18.60 18.79
N TRP A 533 -0.58 19.75 18.55
CA TRP A 533 0.66 19.88 17.80
C TRP A 533 1.64 20.71 18.61
N THR A 534 2.93 20.39 18.50
CA THR A 534 4.01 21.04 19.25
C THR A 534 5.13 21.46 18.31
N ASN A 535 5.70 22.65 18.51
CA ASN A 535 6.84 23.10 17.73
C ASN A 535 8.11 22.31 18.11
N PRO A 536 8.69 21.50 17.20
CA PRO A 536 9.91 20.73 17.50
C PRO A 536 11.14 21.61 17.78
N GLY A 537 11.14 22.85 17.28
CA GLY A 537 12.19 23.83 17.53
C GLY A 537 12.20 24.39 18.94
N ASN A 538 11.14 24.16 19.73
CA ASN A 538 10.89 24.80 21.03
C ASN A 538 10.96 26.34 20.96
N GLN A 539 10.67 26.90 19.79
CA GLN A 539 10.63 28.33 19.54
C GLN A 539 9.20 28.82 19.57
N ARG A 540 9.04 30.13 19.72
CA ARG A 540 7.74 30.76 19.68
C ARG A 540 7.11 30.63 18.28
N ILE A 541 5.87 30.17 18.24
CA ILE A 541 5.07 30.08 17.03
C ILE A 541 4.75 31.49 16.53
N LEU A 542 5.07 31.77 15.26
CA LEU A 542 4.63 32.97 14.55
C LEU A 542 3.50 32.59 13.60
N ILE A 543 2.36 33.27 13.72
CA ILE A 543 1.17 33.02 12.90
C ILE A 543 1.21 33.94 11.68
N ASP A 544 1.17 33.37 10.49
CA ASP A 544 1.02 34.09 9.23
C ASP A 544 -0.45 34.34 8.90
N SER A 545 -1.23 33.25 8.89
CA SER A 545 -2.68 33.28 8.67
C SER A 545 -3.38 32.32 9.61
N LEU A 546 -4.56 32.72 10.07
CA LEU A 546 -5.51 31.82 10.72
C LEU A 546 -6.88 32.01 10.08
N SER A 547 -7.46 30.93 9.61
CA SER A 547 -8.81 30.88 9.07
C SER A 547 -9.61 29.84 9.84
N ILE A 548 -10.86 30.16 10.19
CA ILE A 548 -11.71 29.31 11.02
C ILE A 548 -13.04 29.02 10.35
N GLY A 549 -13.59 27.84 10.61
CA GLY A 549 -14.87 27.38 10.12
C GLY A 549 -15.56 26.47 11.11
N LYS A 550 -16.73 25.97 10.72
CA LYS A 550 -17.52 25.07 11.56
C LYS A 550 -16.82 23.72 11.71
N HIS A 551 -16.28 23.46 12.90
CA HIS A 551 -15.47 22.29 13.25
C HIS A 551 -14.16 22.18 12.48
N GLU A 552 -13.62 23.29 11.99
CA GLU A 552 -12.45 23.29 11.10
C GLU A 552 -11.60 24.55 11.29
N PHE A 553 -10.29 24.46 11.12
CA PHE A 553 -9.41 25.62 11.01
C PHE A 553 -8.23 25.35 10.07
N SER A 554 -7.72 26.40 9.44
CA SER A 554 -6.47 26.40 8.67
C SER A 554 -5.52 27.44 9.27
N LEU A 555 -4.29 27.02 9.57
CA LEU A 555 -3.29 27.80 10.28
C LEU A 555 -1.95 27.71 9.55
N ASP A 556 -1.45 28.84 9.08
CA ASP A 556 -0.11 28.97 8.52
C ASP A 556 0.84 29.53 9.57
N LEU A 557 1.93 28.81 9.80
CA LEU A 557 2.95 29.13 10.78
C LEU A 557 4.30 29.37 10.11
N LYS A 558 5.04 30.37 10.61
CA LYS A 558 6.47 30.55 10.32
C LYS A 558 7.31 30.14 11.52
N ILE A 559 8.29 29.29 11.26
CA ILE A 559 9.31 28.92 12.25
C ILE A 559 10.67 29.40 11.76
N PRO A 560 11.43 30.17 12.56
CA PRO A 560 12.81 30.52 12.22
C PRO A 560 13.65 29.27 12.00
N SER A 561 14.33 29.16 10.86
CA SER A 561 15.20 28.02 10.58
C SER A 561 16.37 27.97 11.57
N LYS A 562 16.69 26.77 12.07
CA LYS A 562 17.86 26.55 12.93
C LYS A 562 19.20 26.77 12.20
N HIS A 563 19.21 26.69 10.87
CA HIS A 563 20.43 26.73 10.06
C HIS A 563 20.67 28.06 9.36
N ASN A 564 19.67 28.93 9.25
CA ASN A 564 19.83 30.24 8.64
C ASN A 564 18.81 31.22 9.23
N SER A 565 19.27 32.29 9.89
CA SER A 565 18.43 33.28 10.58
C SER A 565 17.50 34.07 9.63
N MET A 566 17.69 33.94 8.31
CA MET A 566 16.89 34.58 7.26
C MET A 566 15.85 33.67 6.59
N SER A 567 15.82 32.36 6.85
CA SER A 567 14.83 31.45 6.25
C SER A 567 13.79 30.98 7.26
N PHE A 568 12.52 30.96 6.85
CA PHE A 568 11.41 30.47 7.66
C PHE A 568 10.90 29.16 7.06
N LEU A 569 10.68 28.15 7.92
CA LEU A 569 9.92 26.97 7.54
C LEU A 569 8.43 27.31 7.64
N GLY A 570 7.72 27.27 6.52
CA GLY A 570 6.27 27.39 6.48
C GLY A 570 5.62 26.06 6.87
N ILE A 571 4.79 26.05 7.90
CA ILE A 571 3.97 24.90 8.29
C ILE A 571 2.51 25.27 8.11
N ASN A 572 1.79 24.49 7.31
CA ASN A 572 0.34 24.59 7.20
C ASN A 572 -0.31 23.49 8.06
N ILE A 573 -1.15 23.88 9.01
CA ILE A 573 -1.99 22.98 9.80
C ILE A 573 -3.42 23.23 9.38
N HIS A 574 -4.02 22.24 8.72
CA HIS A 574 -5.44 22.21 8.46
C HIS A 574 -6.06 21.13 9.35
N TRP A 575 -7.09 21.44 10.11
CA TRP A 575 -7.71 20.45 11.00
C TRP A 575 -9.22 20.50 10.84
N PRO A 576 -9.90 19.33 10.79
CA PRO A 576 -9.35 17.98 10.92
C PRO A 576 -8.75 17.37 9.64
N GLN A 577 -8.74 18.07 8.52
CA GLN A 577 -8.27 17.57 7.22
C GLN A 577 -6.77 17.79 7.03
N ASN A 578 -6.01 16.82 6.51
CA ASN A 578 -4.56 16.95 6.30
C ASN A 578 -3.74 17.12 7.61
N THR A 579 -4.24 16.56 8.72
CA THR A 579 -3.51 16.44 9.99
C THR A 579 -3.28 14.98 10.37
N HIS A 580 -2.14 14.73 10.99
CA HIS A 580 -1.73 13.40 11.44
C HIS A 580 -1.88 13.31 12.96
N THR A 581 -3.11 13.40 13.46
CA THR A 581 -3.42 13.53 14.89
C THR A 581 -2.67 12.53 15.78
N LEU A 582 -2.51 11.27 15.34
CA LEU A 582 -1.73 10.25 16.08
C LEU A 582 -0.24 10.60 16.16
N LYS A 583 0.36 10.96 15.02
CA LYS A 583 1.77 11.39 14.93
C LYS A 583 2.02 12.56 15.86
N GLU A 584 1.23 13.62 15.70
CA GLU A 584 1.42 14.88 16.42
C GLU A 584 1.17 14.71 17.92
N ALA A 585 0.23 13.84 18.33
CA ALA A 585 0.04 13.48 19.73
C ALA A 585 1.22 12.69 20.32
N CYS A 586 1.80 11.75 19.58
CA CYS A 586 2.99 11.01 20.02
C CYS A 586 4.23 11.92 20.10
N GLU A 587 4.44 12.78 19.12
CA GLU A 587 5.49 13.81 19.13
C GLU A 587 5.30 14.79 20.31
N ALA A 588 4.05 15.17 20.61
CA ALA A 588 3.74 16.00 21.76
C ALA A 588 4.11 15.33 23.09
N LEU A 589 3.95 14.01 23.23
CA LEU A 589 4.33 13.29 24.44
C LEU A 589 5.86 13.29 24.66
N GLU A 590 6.64 13.16 23.58
CA GLU A 590 8.09 13.32 23.62
C GLU A 590 8.48 14.76 24.00
N PHE A 591 7.88 15.74 23.34
CA PHE A 591 8.10 17.15 23.62
C PHE A 591 7.81 17.50 25.09
N LEU A 592 6.67 17.04 25.62
CA LEU A 592 6.30 17.27 27.02
C LEU A 592 7.31 16.62 27.96
N TYR A 593 7.75 15.38 27.71
CA TYR A 593 8.73 14.72 28.57
C TYR A 593 10.06 15.49 28.68
N ASN A 594 10.53 16.08 27.59
CA ASN A 594 11.72 16.92 27.57
C ASN A 594 11.57 18.18 28.44
N ARG A 595 10.34 18.63 28.69
CA ARG A 595 10.00 19.82 29.50
C ARG A 595 9.48 19.50 30.90
N ARG A 596 9.54 18.25 31.34
CA ARG A 596 8.93 17.79 32.60
C ARG A 596 9.39 18.53 33.87
N ASN A 597 10.57 19.15 33.83
CA ASN A 597 11.17 19.86 34.96
C ASN A 597 10.94 21.39 34.90
N GLU A 598 10.33 21.90 33.83
CA GLU A 598 10.10 23.35 33.66
C GLU A 598 8.92 23.90 34.48
N PRO A 599 7.79 23.17 34.71
CA PRO A 599 6.67 23.72 35.48
C PRO A 599 7.05 24.10 36.92
N VAL A 600 6.88 25.37 37.28
CA VAL A 600 7.20 25.87 38.63
C VAL A 600 5.98 25.73 39.56
N GLY A 601 6.15 24.95 40.62
CA GLY A 601 5.20 24.79 41.72
C GLY A 601 4.10 23.74 41.47
N PRO A 602 3.47 23.21 42.54
CA PRO A 602 2.59 22.04 42.47
C PRO A 602 1.35 22.26 41.59
N LYS A 603 0.82 23.49 41.55
CA LYS A 603 -0.34 23.82 40.72
C LYS A 603 -0.05 23.75 39.21
N ASN A 604 1.13 24.17 38.80
CA ASN A 604 1.53 24.12 37.39
C ASN A 604 1.96 22.71 37.01
N GLN A 605 2.61 21.99 37.93
CA GLN A 605 2.91 20.57 37.78
C GLN A 605 1.63 19.74 37.56
N ASN A 606 0.59 19.93 38.37
CA ASN A 606 -0.69 19.23 38.19
C ASN A 606 -1.36 19.53 36.83
N LYS A 607 -1.23 20.76 36.31
CA LYS A 607 -1.74 21.11 34.98
C LYS A 607 -0.94 20.45 33.87
N PHE A 608 0.38 20.36 34.05
CA PHE A 608 1.30 19.70 33.12
C PHE A 608 0.98 18.21 33.04
N GLU A 609 0.89 17.54 34.17
CA GLU A 609 0.52 16.12 34.26
C GLU A 609 -0.89 15.86 33.70
N SER A 610 -1.84 16.76 33.94
CA SER A 610 -3.17 16.67 33.32
C SER A 610 -3.11 16.75 31.80
N LEU A 611 -2.25 17.59 31.21
CA LEU A 611 -2.10 17.67 29.75
C LEU A 611 -1.47 16.40 29.18
N VAL A 612 -0.43 15.88 29.83
CA VAL A 612 0.20 14.60 29.47
C VAL A 612 -0.84 13.48 29.49
N HIS A 613 -1.62 13.37 30.56
CA HIS A 613 -2.69 12.38 30.69
C HIS A 613 -3.81 12.55 29.66
N ASP A 614 -4.20 13.79 29.35
CA ASP A 614 -5.21 14.05 28.32
C ASP A 614 -4.70 13.70 26.91
N THR A 615 -3.40 13.88 26.67
CA THR A 615 -2.73 13.48 25.42
C THR A 615 -2.61 11.96 25.31
N GLU A 616 -2.24 11.26 26.39
CA GLU A 616 -2.25 9.80 26.44
C GLU A 616 -3.65 9.24 26.20
N LYS A 617 -4.69 9.84 26.79
CA LYS A 617 -6.09 9.45 26.54
C LYS A 617 -6.51 9.61 25.09
N LEU A 618 -6.05 10.67 24.41
CA LEU A 618 -6.32 10.86 22.98
C LEU A 618 -5.76 9.68 22.17
N VAL A 619 -4.49 9.33 22.39
CA VAL A 619 -3.83 8.20 21.72
C VAL A 619 -4.55 6.88 22.05
N ILE A 620 -4.82 6.60 23.33
CA ILE A 620 -5.54 5.39 23.77
C ILE A 620 -6.94 5.32 23.14
N HIS A 621 -7.66 6.44 23.06
CA HIS A 621 -8.99 6.47 22.47
C HIS A 621 -8.95 6.07 20.99
N ILE A 622 -7.98 6.58 20.24
CA ILE A 622 -7.80 6.25 18.83
C ILE A 622 -7.39 4.78 18.69
N ILE A 623 -6.41 4.28 19.46
CA ILE A 623 -5.98 2.87 19.44
C ILE A 623 -7.16 1.93 19.73
N LYS A 624 -7.99 2.26 20.73
CA LYS A 624 -9.15 1.42 21.10
C LYS A 624 -10.22 1.39 20.02
N LYS A 625 -10.47 2.52 19.35
CA LYS A 625 -11.53 2.66 18.36
C LYS A 625 -11.09 2.25 16.94
N TYR A 626 -9.82 2.45 16.60
CA TYR A 626 -9.25 2.28 15.26
C TYR A 626 -7.85 1.62 15.33
N PRO A 627 -7.74 0.37 15.81
CA PRO A 627 -6.44 -0.30 15.99
C PRO A 627 -5.68 -0.50 14.68
N ASN A 628 -6.37 -0.73 13.56
CA ASN A 628 -5.75 -0.90 12.24
C ASN A 628 -5.08 0.39 11.74
N VAL A 629 -5.71 1.54 12.00
CA VAL A 629 -5.13 2.86 11.67
C VAL A 629 -3.90 3.13 12.53
N TRP A 630 -3.91 2.72 13.80
CA TRP A 630 -2.71 2.78 14.64
C TRP A 630 -1.55 1.99 14.03
N LYS A 631 -1.77 0.72 13.64
CA LYS A 631 -0.71 -0.13 13.05
C LYS A 631 -0.12 0.49 11.79
N LEU A 632 -0.96 0.98 10.89
CA LEU A 632 -0.49 1.67 9.68
C LEU A 632 0.24 2.98 10.03
N SER A 633 -0.28 3.78 10.95
CA SER A 633 0.35 5.04 11.37
C SER A 633 1.70 4.83 12.08
N GLU A 634 1.83 3.75 12.85
CA GLU A 634 3.08 3.35 13.51
C GLU A 634 4.17 3.09 12.48
N ILE A 635 3.84 2.33 11.43
CA ILE A 635 4.73 2.08 10.28
C ILE A 635 5.07 3.40 9.56
N ARG A 636 4.09 4.26 9.31
CA ARG A 636 4.35 5.49 8.55
C ARG A 636 5.21 6.51 9.33
N PHE A 637 5.01 6.62 10.63
CA PHE A 637 5.54 7.74 11.42
C PHE A 637 6.48 7.34 12.57
N ASN A 638 6.82 6.06 12.73
CA ASN A 638 7.66 5.56 13.82
C ASN A 638 7.13 5.96 15.21
N LEU A 639 5.82 5.77 15.43
CA LEU A 639 5.15 6.27 16.64
C LEU A 639 5.72 5.67 17.94
N MET A 640 6.15 4.40 17.90
CA MET A 640 6.74 3.73 19.07
C MET A 640 8.02 4.44 19.55
N ALA A 641 8.90 4.87 18.63
CA ALA A 641 10.10 5.62 18.96
C ALA A 641 9.80 6.88 19.78
N ASN A 642 8.77 7.64 19.40
CA ASN A 642 8.35 8.85 20.13
C ASN A 642 7.82 8.50 21.53
N LEU A 643 7.10 7.38 21.68
CA LEU A 643 6.62 6.91 22.98
C LEU A 643 7.77 6.46 23.90
N ILE A 644 8.81 5.83 23.34
CA ILE A 644 10.01 5.42 24.06
C ILE A 644 10.76 6.65 24.55
N ARG A 645 11.04 7.62 23.67
CA ARG A 645 11.71 8.89 24.03
C ARG A 645 10.88 9.71 25.02
N GLY A 646 9.55 9.73 24.87
CA GLY A 646 8.62 10.37 25.79
C GLY A 646 8.41 9.63 27.11
N HIS A 647 9.07 8.48 27.32
CA HIS A 647 9.00 7.66 28.52
C HIS A 647 7.57 7.23 28.93
N ARG A 648 6.77 6.80 27.94
CA ARG A 648 5.36 6.43 28.13
C ARG A 648 5.17 4.95 28.47
N ILE A 649 5.79 4.45 29.54
CA ILE A 649 5.82 3.01 29.90
C ILE A 649 4.42 2.39 29.93
N ASN A 650 3.45 3.04 30.58
CA ASN A 650 2.09 2.49 30.72
C ASN A 650 1.37 2.39 29.36
N LEU A 651 1.59 3.35 28.46
CA LEU A 651 1.02 3.33 27.12
C LEU A 651 1.68 2.26 26.25
N ILE A 652 3.01 2.15 26.32
CA ILE A 652 3.77 1.09 25.64
C ILE A 652 3.28 -0.27 26.12
N LYS A 653 3.12 -0.47 27.44
CA LYS A 653 2.61 -1.73 28.00
C LYS A 653 1.24 -2.09 27.45
N ARG A 654 0.36 -1.10 27.29
CA ARG A 654 -0.96 -1.31 26.68
C ARG A 654 -0.86 -1.69 25.22
N ILE A 655 0.01 -1.04 24.45
CA ILE A 655 0.21 -1.34 23.02
C ILE A 655 0.73 -2.77 22.83
N LEU A 656 1.69 -3.19 23.65
CA LEU A 656 2.34 -4.50 23.52
C LEU A 656 1.49 -5.65 24.08
N PHE A 657 0.74 -5.44 25.17
CA PHE A 657 0.13 -6.53 25.94
C PHE A 657 -1.38 -6.38 26.24
N GLU A 658 -2.05 -5.27 25.88
CA GLU A 658 -3.51 -5.16 26.08
C GLU A 658 -4.23 -5.96 24.98
N ASN A 659 -4.64 -7.18 25.33
CA ASN A 659 -5.37 -8.09 24.45
C ASN A 659 -6.88 -7.79 24.42
N THR A 660 -7.56 -8.23 23.36
CA THR A 660 -9.03 -8.25 23.32
C THR A 660 -9.59 -9.66 23.44
N SER A 661 -10.66 -9.82 24.21
CA SER A 661 -11.47 -11.02 24.22
C SER A 661 -12.30 -11.10 22.93
N LEU A 662 -12.28 -12.25 22.24
CA LEU A 662 -13.11 -12.48 21.05
C LEU A 662 -14.52 -12.97 21.37
N ARG A 663 -14.71 -13.61 22.54
CA ARG A 663 -15.99 -14.17 22.95
C ARG A 663 -16.20 -13.99 24.44
N ASN A 664 -17.39 -13.54 24.83
CA ASN A 664 -17.87 -13.59 26.21
C ASN A 664 -18.38 -15.02 26.54
N ASN A 665 -17.58 -16.06 26.27
CA ASN A 665 -17.86 -17.36 26.88
C ASN A 665 -17.24 -17.33 28.27
N VAL A 666 -18.12 -17.38 29.28
CA VAL A 666 -17.81 -17.16 30.70
C VAL A 666 -16.77 -18.17 31.22
N ASP A 667 -16.62 -19.32 30.55
CA ASP A 667 -15.76 -20.40 31.03
C ASP A 667 -14.33 -20.41 30.44
N CYS A 668 -14.08 -19.76 29.29
CA CYS A 668 -12.75 -19.67 28.65
C CYS A 668 -12.66 -18.49 27.65
N PRO A 669 -12.24 -17.29 28.07
CA PRO A 669 -12.02 -16.18 27.15
C PRO A 669 -10.77 -16.44 26.27
N ILE A 670 -10.97 -16.58 24.95
CA ILE A 670 -9.89 -16.56 23.97
C ILE A 670 -9.45 -15.11 23.81
N TYR A 671 -8.22 -14.81 24.23
CA TYR A 671 -7.58 -13.51 24.04
C TYR A 671 -6.76 -13.52 22.75
N ILE A 672 -7.06 -12.59 21.83
CA ILE A 672 -6.21 -12.35 20.66
C ILE A 672 -5.31 -11.16 20.95
N CYS A 673 -3.99 -11.39 20.89
CA CYS A 673 -3.00 -10.33 20.90
C CYS A 673 -3.25 -9.41 19.70
N ARG A 674 -3.28 -8.09 19.88
CA ARG A 674 -3.62 -7.17 18.77
C ARG A 674 -2.45 -6.88 17.83
N ASN A 675 -1.24 -7.31 18.21
CA ASN A 675 0.04 -7.04 17.56
C ASN A 675 0.12 -5.61 17.03
N LEU A 676 -0.10 -4.64 17.91
CA LEU A 676 -0.21 -3.22 17.56
C LEU A 676 1.14 -2.57 17.25
N HIS A 677 2.23 -3.26 17.51
CA HIS A 677 3.60 -2.84 17.25
C HIS A 677 4.28 -3.85 16.35
N VAL A 678 4.98 -3.39 15.30
CA VAL A 678 5.72 -4.23 14.36
C VAL A 678 7.19 -3.77 14.33
N PRO A 679 8.18 -4.66 14.57
CA PRO A 679 9.60 -4.29 14.57
C PRO A 679 10.10 -3.94 13.16
N ARG A 680 10.87 -2.85 13.03
CA ARG A 680 11.32 -2.34 11.73
C ARG A 680 12.74 -1.77 11.75
N LEU A 681 13.42 -1.82 10.59
CA LEU A 681 14.76 -1.28 10.38
C LEU A 681 14.83 -0.20 9.31
N HIS A 682 13.81 -0.09 8.48
CA HIS A 682 13.70 0.97 7.48
C HIS A 682 12.53 1.89 7.83
N ASP A 683 12.62 3.16 7.43
CA ASP A 683 11.46 4.03 7.37
C ASP A 683 10.64 3.78 6.10
N LEU A 684 9.54 4.51 5.91
CA LEU A 684 8.69 4.35 4.72
C LEU A 684 9.38 4.80 3.42
N LYS A 685 10.49 5.53 3.50
CA LYS A 685 11.31 5.92 2.33
C LYS A 685 12.44 4.92 2.08
N SER A 686 12.39 3.76 2.72
CA SER A 686 13.40 2.70 2.64
C SER A 686 14.78 3.14 3.12
N SER A 687 14.87 4.21 3.93
CA SER A 687 16.11 4.64 4.56
C SER A 687 16.31 3.90 5.88
N ILE A 688 17.56 3.51 6.17
CA ILE A 688 17.91 2.79 7.38
C ILE A 688 17.65 3.69 8.60
N LYS A 689 16.86 3.20 9.56
CA LYS A 689 16.59 3.84 10.85
C LYS A 689 17.12 3.01 12.02
N LYS A 690 17.27 3.66 13.17
CA LYS A 690 17.44 2.93 14.45
C LYS A 690 16.17 2.15 14.76
N SER A 691 16.30 0.89 15.16
CA SER A 691 15.17 0.09 15.62
C SER A 691 14.61 0.63 16.94
N ASP A 692 13.33 0.37 17.22
CA ASP A 692 12.71 0.81 18.48
C ASP A 692 13.42 0.19 19.70
N LEU A 693 13.92 -1.04 19.56
CA LEU A 693 14.74 -1.69 20.58
C LEU A 693 16.07 -0.97 20.81
N GLN A 694 16.76 -0.57 19.74
CA GLN A 694 18.00 0.22 19.85
C GLN A 694 17.73 1.56 20.52
N ILE A 695 16.66 2.27 20.14
CA ILE A 695 16.26 3.54 20.76
C ILE A 695 15.97 3.33 22.26
N ALA A 696 15.31 2.22 22.63
CA ALA A 696 15.03 1.89 24.02
C ALA A 696 16.31 1.64 24.84
N ILE A 697 17.29 0.92 24.27
CA ILE A 697 18.60 0.65 24.90
C ILE A 697 19.42 1.93 25.05
N GLU A 698 19.46 2.78 24.03
CA GLU A 698 20.17 4.06 24.10
C GLU A 698 19.57 4.97 25.18
N SER A 699 18.24 4.95 25.31
CA SER A 699 17.47 5.71 26.30
C SER A 699 17.42 5.06 27.69
N SER A 700 18.13 3.95 27.91
CA SER A 700 18.01 3.14 29.13
C SER A 700 18.92 3.62 30.28
N GLU A 701 18.59 4.73 30.95
CA GLU A 701 19.16 5.07 32.26
C GLU A 701 18.20 4.67 33.39
N GLY A 702 18.64 3.93 34.42
CA GLY A 702 17.81 3.59 35.59
C GLY A 702 16.55 2.74 35.29
N ALA A 703 15.35 3.22 35.67
CA ALA A 703 14.06 2.52 35.53
C ALA A 703 13.66 2.15 34.09
N HIS A 704 14.44 2.60 33.11
CA HIS A 704 14.22 2.48 31.67
C HIS A 704 14.59 1.11 31.09
N ARG A 705 15.18 0.20 31.88
CA ARG A 705 15.38 -1.22 31.49
C ARG A 705 14.06 -1.97 31.25
N LYS A 706 12.96 -1.49 31.85
CA LYS A 706 11.64 -2.12 31.71
C LYS A 706 11.12 -2.11 30.27
N ILE A 707 11.36 -1.04 29.50
CA ILE A 707 10.91 -0.95 28.11
C ILE A 707 11.66 -1.97 27.24
N VAL A 708 12.98 -2.11 27.44
CA VAL A 708 13.81 -3.10 26.75
C VAL A 708 13.29 -4.51 27.02
N ALA A 709 13.08 -4.86 28.30
CA ALA A 709 12.53 -6.17 28.68
C ALA A 709 11.15 -6.43 28.05
N MET A 710 10.26 -5.43 28.07
CA MET A 710 8.93 -5.54 27.46
C MET A 710 8.99 -5.77 25.95
N LEU A 711 9.89 -5.09 25.23
CA LEU A 711 10.05 -5.29 23.79
C LEU A 711 10.63 -6.67 23.47
N LEU A 712 11.65 -7.12 24.22
CA LEU A 712 12.25 -8.45 24.04
C LEU A 712 11.24 -9.57 24.32
N GLU A 713 10.49 -9.48 25.42
CA GLU A 713 9.42 -10.42 25.76
C GLU A 713 8.36 -10.44 24.64
N TYR A 714 7.91 -9.27 24.19
CA TYR A 714 6.91 -9.16 23.13
C TYR A 714 7.40 -9.75 21.80
N TYR A 715 8.63 -9.46 21.38
CA TYR A 715 9.18 -10.02 20.14
C TYR A 715 9.38 -11.53 20.22
N SER A 716 9.90 -12.03 21.34
CA SER A 716 10.16 -13.46 21.53
C SER A 716 8.87 -14.27 21.56
N ASN A 717 7.82 -13.75 22.22
CA ASN A 717 6.50 -14.40 22.26
C ASN A 717 5.85 -14.49 20.87
N ASN A 718 6.00 -13.44 20.05
CA ASN A 718 5.44 -13.44 18.69
C ASN A 718 6.31 -14.19 17.68
N ALA A 719 7.61 -14.38 17.95
CA ALA A 719 8.53 -15.13 17.10
C ALA A 719 8.13 -16.59 16.89
N MET A 720 7.40 -17.16 17.86
CA MET A 720 6.82 -18.51 17.75
C MET A 720 5.82 -18.64 16.60
N GLN A 721 5.19 -17.53 16.18
CA GLN A 721 4.25 -17.51 15.07
C GLN A 721 4.95 -17.15 13.75
N ASN A 722 5.88 -16.19 13.78
CA ASN A 722 6.63 -15.77 12.60
C ASN A 722 8.02 -15.28 13.01
N THR A 723 9.09 -15.82 12.43
CA THR A 723 10.46 -15.46 12.80
C THR A 723 10.84 -14.01 12.49
N GLY A 724 10.08 -13.33 11.62
CA GLY A 724 10.21 -11.91 11.29
C GLY A 724 10.16 -10.97 12.52
N TRP A 725 9.54 -11.41 13.62
CA TRP A 725 9.52 -10.66 14.89
C TRP A 725 10.90 -10.49 15.53
N MET A 726 11.86 -11.39 15.25
CA MET A 726 13.22 -11.33 15.80
C MET A 726 14.21 -10.56 14.91
N PHE A 727 13.78 -10.12 13.73
CA PHE A 727 14.66 -9.51 12.73
C PHE A 727 15.39 -8.26 13.24
N THR A 728 14.76 -7.45 14.09
CA THR A 728 15.46 -6.33 14.73
C THR A 728 16.41 -6.80 15.83
N VAL A 729 16.05 -7.83 16.60
CA VAL A 729 16.79 -8.27 17.80
C VAL A 729 18.19 -8.72 17.41
N SER A 730 18.33 -9.51 16.35
CA SER A 730 19.62 -10.03 15.87
C SER A 730 20.66 -8.91 15.64
N LYS A 731 20.23 -7.73 15.18
CA LYS A 731 21.12 -6.58 14.96
C LYS A 731 21.54 -5.86 16.25
N VAL A 732 20.78 -5.99 17.34
CA VAL A 732 21.02 -5.26 18.60
C VAL A 732 21.67 -6.13 19.68
N ILE A 733 21.91 -7.42 19.42
CA ILE A 733 22.59 -8.32 20.36
C ILE A 733 23.92 -7.75 20.88
N PRO A 734 24.85 -7.22 20.03
CA PRO A 734 26.10 -6.66 20.54
C PRO A 734 25.87 -5.51 21.53
N LEU A 735 24.94 -4.61 21.22
CA LEU A 735 24.59 -3.46 22.06
C LEU A 735 23.93 -3.88 23.39
N LEU A 736 23.15 -4.97 23.40
CA LEU A 736 22.58 -5.54 24.63
C LEU A 736 23.67 -6.08 25.55
N MET A 737 24.67 -6.77 24.99
CA MET A 737 25.81 -7.29 25.75
C MET A 737 26.67 -6.17 26.34
N GLU A 738 27.02 -5.16 25.53
CA GLU A 738 27.80 -4.00 25.99
C GLU A 738 27.14 -3.25 27.16
N ARG A 739 25.80 -3.16 27.15
CA ARG A 739 25.03 -2.47 28.20
C ARG A 739 24.65 -3.36 29.39
N ASN A 740 25.05 -4.63 29.41
CA ASN A 740 24.62 -5.64 30.39
C ASN A 740 23.09 -5.73 30.52
N LEU A 741 22.40 -5.78 29.38
CA LEU A 741 20.93 -5.86 29.26
C LEU A 741 20.46 -7.15 28.55
N GLY A 742 21.38 -8.06 28.27
CA GLY A 742 21.12 -9.36 27.64
C GLY A 742 20.44 -10.36 28.56
#